data_AF-A0AAQ4QVE9-F1
#
_entry.id   AF-A0AAQ4QVE9-F1
#
_cell.length_a   1.000
_cell.length_b   1.000
_cell.length_c   1.000
_cell.angle_alpha   90.00
_cell.angle_beta   90.00
_cell.angle_gamma   90.00
#
_symmetry.space_group_name_H-M   'P 1'
#
loop_
_entity.id
_entity.type
_entity.pdbx_description
1 polymer ?
#
loop_
_entity_poly.entity_id
_entity_poly.type
_entity_poly.pdbx_seq_one_letter_code
_entity_poly.pdbx_strand_id
1 'polypeptide(L)'
;MSTRRTANRSSKHVLLPCVLSFNVDQKNGMSFEGPLEDMFGYTVQQFENNEGKWVLIGSPLSGQPAKRTGDVYKCPVGRGNNTCVKLELPKNTTVPNLHEVKENMTMGTTLVTNPNGGFLACGPQYGYMCGQQQYISGVCANVSESFQILNSVAPAVQECPKELDIVIVLDGSNSIYPWSSIIDFLRRFIENIQIGPKLSQVGIVSYGLNVTHRVNLSQFDNTRDLLNFVEELPQQTGYKTMTFLGIDTARKEAFLPERGARPGVKKVMVIVTDGESHDSHNLKKVIKECEEDDIERFGIAVLGDYNRQNKGSEEVQKFIKEIESISSEPLHDHFFNVSDEVALLTIVDALGSKIFALEATTGNFTSSFEMEMSQAGFSAHTSKDGLLLGAVGAYDWNGTVIMHTAGGTIVPGKTAFYDPETEAGYEGLSGYLGYDVQSASTQDGVLYISGAPRYNHTGRVVVYRLDAENHVVVSQILKGQQIGSYFGSVLQTVDVDGDSSTDLLLVGAPMYMGTERDEQGQVYVYELDQGGQFHHTFTLKPVNQSCCTAHSASCTNKNEPCGARFGTAIAAVSDLNLDGFNDVAIGAPFENDHRGAVYIYHGDKKSLKEKFVQHIPAGGDGEKMKFFGQSIHGVMDLNGDGITDVTIGGLGGASLFWSRDVAALRANMTFDPVKINLQKTQCVHAGRASVCVQMTVCFDYSIKSNNQDEKPAAVIRYNLTLDALRAKARASFKASDDKSDRRITGSLSITDKERKCVQETFVMSPRLDFREPLMVSLEFGLADEDKGPVLDENLPRSINETIPLVDCGIDERCIADLSLKAEPSVKRMLIRGNKDEIVVKVNIRNSKDNAYNTKVTLSFTPHINYAKVEPETLCTLNNTKVECAVGYPFLGSNVEEHFQVRFDVNPNHIQEVIQINVTATSDSEELTSTQHDNAVQISIPVKYEAGLIFSVRPADEHIVVKEGEQYATEINDTGAIGEEVNISYTVEKSADRASPPVRLTVTYPRLSPRQNNLLYLTHVTASPHVKCDAARWINPLNINPKVISPNPKKETLSVFLLSCENLQCASFSCSIPEAASSQVNVTFRLWKPTFIQGEFSNLHMLVNATLRIEGTSLFELTSDSKSRTMKIQVSKETLGGIPIWIIIISILIGLLILALVIFALWKMGFFKRKTRDFSKEDMMD
;
A
#
# COMPACT_ATOMS: atom_id res chain seq x y z
N MET A 1 63.52 35.66 0.15
CA MET A 1 63.37 36.11 1.56
C MET A 1 61.87 36.10 1.87
N SER A 2 61.28 35.10 2.52
CA SER A 2 61.47 34.50 3.85
C SER A 2 60.43 35.02 4.87
N THR A 3 59.46 34.13 5.20
CA THR A 3 58.89 33.80 6.54
C THR A 3 58.11 34.87 7.34
N ARG A 4 56.97 34.65 8.02
CA ARG A 4 56.43 33.53 8.84
C ARG A 4 54.87 33.59 8.85
N ARG A 5 54.13 32.50 8.63
CA ARG A 5 53.52 31.56 9.62
C ARG A 5 52.77 32.22 10.81
N THR A 6 51.43 32.21 10.72
CA THR A 6 50.53 31.98 11.87
C THR A 6 49.47 30.99 11.43
N ALA A 7 49.53 29.79 12.02
CA ALA A 7 48.59 28.70 11.80
C ALA A 7 47.27 29.01 12.52
N ASN A 8 46.17 29.12 11.79
CA ASN A 8 44.84 29.11 12.37
C ASN A 8 44.32 27.67 12.28
N ARG A 9 44.49 26.93 13.39
CA ARG A 9 44.05 25.54 13.54
C ARG A 9 42.53 25.58 13.72
N SER A 10 41.80 25.60 12.61
CA SER A 10 40.37 25.29 12.58
C SER A 10 40.22 23.81 12.90
N SER A 11 40.10 23.49 14.19
CA SER A 11 39.56 22.23 14.65
C SER A 11 38.10 22.18 14.22
N LYS A 12 37.86 21.74 12.99
CA LYS A 12 36.56 21.17 12.62
C LYS A 12 36.42 19.91 13.45
N HIS A 13 35.81 20.03 14.63
CA HIS A 13 35.12 18.90 15.23
C HIS A 13 33.98 18.58 14.27
N VAL A 14 34.28 17.69 13.32
CA VAL A 14 33.26 16.87 12.70
C VAL A 14 32.62 16.14 13.87
N LEU A 15 31.43 16.57 14.26
CA LEU A 15 30.51 15.71 15.00
C LEU A 15 30.25 14.53 14.06
N LEU A 16 31.10 13.50 14.17
CA LEU A 16 30.68 12.18 13.70
C LEU A 16 29.38 11.89 14.45
N PRO A 17 28.28 11.59 13.74
CA PRO A 17 27.13 11.02 14.42
C PRO A 17 27.66 9.78 15.14
N CYS A 18 27.54 9.74 16.47
CA CYS A 18 27.78 8.52 17.22
C CYS A 18 26.97 7.43 16.54
N VAL A 19 27.65 6.40 16.03
CA VAL A 19 27.02 5.19 15.52
C VAL A 19 26.13 4.68 16.65
N LEU A 20 24.82 4.74 16.43
CA LEU A 20 23.81 4.25 17.34
C LEU A 20 23.89 2.72 17.31
N SER A 21 24.80 2.16 18.11
CA SER A 21 24.77 0.74 18.43
C SER A 21 23.73 0.55 19.54
N PHE A 22 22.51 0.17 19.16
CA PHE A 22 21.64 -0.51 20.11
C PHE A 22 22.15 -1.94 20.33
N ASN A 23 21.48 -2.70 21.19
CA ASN A 23 22.05 -3.84 21.90
C ASN A 23 22.50 -5.04 21.04
N VAL A 24 22.24 -5.10 19.73
CA VAL A 24 22.78 -6.16 18.87
C VAL A 24 24.30 -5.97 18.70
N ASP A 25 25.08 -6.97 19.15
CA ASP A 25 26.53 -6.92 19.23
C ASP A 25 27.21 -7.14 17.88
N GLN A 26 27.65 -6.04 17.27
CA GLN A 26 28.39 -6.06 16.01
C GLN A 26 29.84 -6.56 16.14
N LYS A 27 30.41 -6.62 17.34
CA LYS A 27 31.83 -6.95 17.55
C LYS A 27 32.07 -8.44 17.76
N ASN A 28 31.17 -9.14 18.46
CA ASN A 28 31.39 -10.52 18.88
C ASN A 28 30.48 -11.55 18.17
N GLY A 29 30.02 -11.27 16.94
CA GLY A 29 29.16 -12.17 16.17
C GLY A 29 29.86 -13.45 15.66
N MET A 30 29.06 -14.41 15.21
CA MET A 30 29.50 -15.65 14.57
C MET A 30 29.16 -15.61 13.08
N SER A 31 30.13 -15.90 12.22
CA SER A 31 29.92 -15.92 10.76
C SER A 31 29.98 -17.34 10.19
N PHE A 32 29.20 -17.55 9.14
CA PHE A 32 29.17 -18.76 8.32
C PHE A 32 29.50 -18.35 6.88
N GLU A 33 30.53 -18.97 6.30
CA GLU A 33 30.98 -18.68 4.94
C GLU A 33 30.62 -19.84 4.01
N GLY A 34 30.25 -19.50 2.77
CA GLY A 34 29.99 -20.47 1.71
C GLY A 34 30.27 -19.91 0.32
N PRO A 35 30.16 -20.73 -0.74
CA PRO A 35 30.45 -20.28 -2.09
C PRO A 35 29.45 -19.21 -2.57
N LEU A 36 29.97 -18.08 -3.07
CA LEU A 36 29.15 -16.99 -3.64
C LEU A 36 28.32 -17.47 -4.85
N GLU A 37 28.91 -18.31 -5.71
CA GLU A 37 28.27 -18.87 -6.91
C GLU A 37 27.07 -19.77 -6.59
N ASP A 38 27.06 -20.38 -5.39
CA ASP A 38 25.98 -21.24 -4.90
C ASP A 38 24.84 -20.43 -4.26
N MET A 39 24.97 -19.09 -4.19
CA MET A 39 24.09 -18.18 -3.46
C MET A 39 23.88 -18.62 -2.01
N PHE A 40 24.92 -19.11 -1.35
CA PHE A 40 24.87 -19.46 0.07
C PHE A 40 24.48 -18.23 0.90
N GLY A 41 23.48 -18.36 1.78
CA GLY A 41 22.95 -17.24 2.57
C GLY A 41 21.72 -16.57 1.97
N TYR A 42 21.15 -17.14 0.88
CA TYR A 42 19.93 -16.62 0.24
C TYR A 42 18.75 -16.53 1.22
N THR A 43 18.50 -17.60 1.97
CA THR A 43 17.57 -17.64 3.10
C THR A 43 18.31 -18.09 4.36
N VAL A 44 17.86 -17.58 5.51
CA VAL A 44 18.37 -17.97 6.82
C VAL A 44 17.20 -18.26 7.76
N GLN A 45 17.34 -19.27 8.61
CA GLN A 45 16.34 -19.62 9.61
C GLN A 45 17.02 -20.18 10.85
N GLN A 46 16.65 -19.69 12.03
CA GLN A 46 17.11 -20.24 13.30
C GLN A 46 16.33 -21.52 13.63
N PHE A 47 17.02 -22.51 14.19
CA PHE A 47 16.44 -23.83 14.44
C PHE A 47 17.03 -24.49 15.68
N GLU A 48 16.20 -25.14 16.49
CA GLU A 48 16.63 -25.94 17.64
C GLU A 48 15.99 -27.31 17.61
N ASN A 49 16.76 -28.31 18.02
CA ASN A 49 16.28 -29.66 18.24
C ASN A 49 17.04 -30.31 19.41
N ASN A 50 16.74 -31.57 19.69
CA ASN A 50 17.42 -32.36 20.72
C ASN A 50 18.95 -32.49 20.47
N GLU A 51 19.41 -32.32 19.22
CA GLU A 51 20.83 -32.34 18.88
C GLU A 51 21.52 -31.00 19.13
N GLY A 52 20.82 -29.91 19.43
CA GLY A 52 21.38 -28.59 19.70
C GLY A 52 20.73 -27.47 18.88
N LYS A 53 21.41 -26.32 18.86
CA LYS A 53 20.98 -25.11 18.16
C LYS A 53 21.73 -24.93 16.84
N TRP A 54 21.01 -24.49 15.82
CA TRP A 54 21.45 -24.46 14.43
C TRP A 54 20.98 -23.19 13.72
N VAL A 55 21.75 -22.78 12.72
CA VAL A 55 21.29 -21.87 11.67
C VAL A 55 21.16 -22.67 10.38
N LEU A 56 19.95 -22.69 9.81
CA LEU A 56 19.68 -23.26 8.51
C LEU A 56 19.93 -22.20 7.44
N ILE A 57 20.68 -22.56 6.40
CA ILE A 57 21.07 -21.63 5.34
C ILE A 57 20.70 -22.23 3.99
N GLY A 58 19.82 -21.53 3.26
CA GLY A 58 19.49 -21.87 1.88
C GLY A 58 20.60 -21.48 0.91
N SER A 59 20.88 -22.35 -0.04
CA SER A 59 21.88 -22.16 -1.09
C SER A 59 21.29 -22.65 -2.42
N PRO A 60 20.41 -21.83 -3.05
CA PRO A 60 19.56 -22.31 -4.13
C PRO A 60 20.32 -22.69 -5.41
N LEU A 61 21.59 -22.31 -5.55
CA LEU A 61 22.38 -22.67 -6.73
C LEU A 61 23.46 -23.72 -6.47
N SER A 62 23.42 -24.39 -5.31
CA SER A 62 24.39 -25.43 -4.97
C SER A 62 24.42 -26.57 -5.98
N GLY A 63 25.64 -27.04 -6.32
CA GLY A 63 25.89 -28.10 -7.29
C GLY A 63 26.21 -27.62 -8.72
N GLN A 64 26.35 -26.31 -8.93
CA GLN A 64 26.85 -25.77 -10.21
C GLN A 64 28.31 -26.19 -10.51
N PRO A 65 28.72 -26.26 -11.80
CA PRO A 65 27.91 -26.02 -13.00
C PRO A 65 27.19 -27.27 -13.52
N ALA A 66 27.56 -28.47 -13.07
CA ALA A 66 27.14 -29.72 -13.70
C ALA A 66 25.82 -30.31 -13.14
N LYS A 67 25.35 -29.89 -11.96
CA LYS A 67 24.13 -30.40 -11.28
C LYS A 67 23.53 -29.36 -10.31
N ARG A 68 23.13 -28.19 -10.83
CA ARG A 68 22.54 -27.10 -10.04
C ARG A 68 21.18 -27.49 -9.49
N THR A 69 21.10 -28.08 -8.31
CA THR A 69 19.81 -28.43 -7.69
C THR A 69 19.40 -27.45 -6.59
N GLY A 70 20.37 -26.74 -6.01
CA GLY A 70 20.18 -26.03 -4.74
C GLY A 70 20.15 -26.98 -3.55
N ASP A 71 20.35 -26.48 -2.34
CA ASP A 71 20.19 -27.25 -1.10
C ASP A 71 20.07 -26.34 0.12
N VAL A 72 19.88 -26.96 1.28
CA VAL A 72 19.90 -26.33 2.61
C VAL A 72 21.07 -26.89 3.42
N TYR A 73 21.78 -26.02 4.11
CA TYR A 73 22.86 -26.35 5.02
C TYR A 73 22.41 -26.17 6.47
N LYS A 74 22.84 -27.07 7.36
CA LYS A 74 22.72 -26.87 8.80
C LYS A 74 24.07 -26.46 9.39
N CYS A 75 24.10 -25.34 10.10
CA CYS A 75 25.31 -24.78 10.70
C CYS A 75 25.18 -24.80 12.23
N PRO A 76 26.06 -25.50 12.96
CA PRO A 76 25.96 -25.61 14.41
C PRO A 76 26.31 -24.30 15.12
N VAL A 77 25.61 -23.98 16.21
CA VAL A 77 25.89 -22.84 17.08
C VAL A 77 26.54 -23.33 18.39
N GLY A 78 27.59 -22.65 18.86
CA GLY A 78 28.20 -22.90 20.19
C GLY A 78 29.08 -24.15 20.32
N ARG A 79 29.44 -24.84 19.22
CA ARG A 79 30.17 -26.13 19.25
C ARG A 79 31.68 -26.07 18.96
N GLY A 80 32.26 -24.87 18.85
CA GLY A 80 33.68 -24.66 18.52
C GLY A 80 34.12 -25.08 17.11
N ASN A 81 33.25 -25.79 16.36
CA ASN A 81 33.40 -26.08 14.94
C ASN A 81 32.21 -25.46 14.19
N ASN A 82 32.47 -24.41 13.40
CA ASN A 82 31.45 -23.65 12.67
C ASN A 82 31.19 -24.22 11.26
N THR A 83 31.62 -25.44 10.97
CA THR A 83 31.48 -26.03 9.63
C THR A 83 30.03 -26.39 9.36
N CYS A 84 29.45 -25.77 8.34
CA CYS A 84 28.10 -26.06 7.87
C CYS A 84 28.05 -27.41 7.12
N VAL A 85 26.99 -28.18 7.35
CA VAL A 85 26.78 -29.50 6.74
C VAL A 85 25.60 -29.44 5.78
N LYS A 86 25.82 -29.87 4.53
CA LYS A 86 24.81 -29.97 3.49
C LYS A 86 23.81 -31.10 3.78
N LEU A 87 22.51 -30.84 3.61
CA LEU A 87 21.45 -31.82 3.92
C LEU A 87 21.11 -32.79 2.78
N GLU A 88 21.55 -32.52 1.55
CA GLU A 88 21.30 -33.36 0.36
C GLU A 88 19.80 -33.56 0.08
N LEU A 89 18.98 -32.53 0.33
CA LEU A 89 17.52 -32.61 0.20
C LEU A 89 17.06 -33.02 -1.23
N PRO A 90 17.58 -32.44 -2.33
CA PRO A 90 17.13 -32.77 -3.68
C PRO A 90 17.24 -34.25 -4.06
N LYS A 91 18.21 -34.96 -3.45
CA LYS A 91 18.45 -36.37 -3.72
C LYS A 91 17.27 -37.25 -3.30
N ASN A 92 16.61 -36.89 -2.21
CA ASN A 92 15.57 -37.68 -1.57
C ASN A 92 14.15 -37.08 -1.71
N THR A 93 14.03 -35.84 -2.19
CA THR A 93 12.75 -35.23 -2.58
C THR A 93 12.34 -35.73 -3.97
N THR A 94 11.46 -36.71 -4.05
CA THR A 94 11.02 -37.33 -5.32
C THR A 94 9.50 -37.42 -5.40
N VAL A 95 8.93 -37.22 -6.59
CA VAL A 95 7.51 -37.47 -6.87
C VAL A 95 7.35 -38.79 -7.64
N PRO A 96 6.52 -39.75 -7.18
CA PRO A 96 6.38 -41.04 -7.83
C PRO A 96 5.75 -40.94 -9.23
N ASN A 97 6.07 -41.91 -10.10
CA ASN A 97 5.49 -42.10 -11.45
C ASN A 97 5.77 -40.99 -12.49
N LEU A 98 6.79 -40.14 -12.29
CA LEU A 98 7.13 -39.04 -13.19
C LEU A 98 8.58 -39.08 -13.67
N HIS A 99 8.83 -38.47 -14.82
CA HIS A 99 10.18 -38.22 -15.32
C HIS A 99 10.65 -36.84 -14.83
N GLU A 100 11.27 -36.82 -13.66
CA GLU A 100 11.67 -35.59 -12.96
C GLU A 100 12.85 -34.87 -13.64
N VAL A 101 12.79 -33.54 -13.68
CA VAL A 101 13.90 -32.66 -14.11
C VAL A 101 14.29 -31.80 -12.91
N LYS A 102 15.27 -32.29 -12.15
CA LYS A 102 15.74 -31.65 -10.92
C LYS A 102 16.84 -30.59 -11.14
N GLU A 103 17.39 -30.53 -12.35
CA GLU A 103 18.33 -29.48 -12.72
C GLU A 103 17.63 -28.13 -12.67
N ASN A 104 18.31 -27.16 -12.05
CA ASN A 104 17.85 -25.82 -11.75
C ASN A 104 16.64 -25.72 -10.80
N MET A 105 16.30 -26.76 -10.02
CA MET A 105 15.11 -26.72 -9.16
C MET A 105 15.14 -25.67 -8.02
N THR A 106 16.32 -25.13 -7.72
CA THR A 106 16.59 -24.11 -6.70
C THR A 106 16.06 -24.44 -5.29
N MET A 107 16.32 -25.66 -4.81
CA MET A 107 15.95 -26.05 -3.45
C MET A 107 16.62 -25.14 -2.41
N GLY A 108 15.84 -24.65 -1.44
CA GLY A 108 16.31 -23.72 -0.41
C GLY A 108 16.04 -22.25 -0.72
N THR A 109 15.37 -21.93 -1.83
CA THR A 109 14.85 -20.57 -2.09
C THR A 109 13.84 -20.14 -1.05
N THR A 110 13.05 -21.09 -0.52
CA THR A 110 12.02 -20.85 0.49
C THR A 110 12.25 -21.77 1.66
N LEU A 111 12.26 -21.20 2.87
CA LEU A 111 12.44 -21.91 4.14
C LEU A 111 11.39 -21.43 5.13
N VAL A 112 10.68 -22.36 5.78
CA VAL A 112 9.62 -22.05 6.75
C VAL A 112 9.66 -23.03 7.92
N THR A 113 9.46 -22.54 9.14
CA THR A 113 9.28 -23.37 10.33
C THR A 113 7.98 -24.17 10.27
N ASN A 114 8.03 -25.44 10.66
CA ASN A 114 6.83 -26.24 10.88
C ASN A 114 6.43 -26.17 12.37
N PRO A 115 5.22 -25.70 12.72
CA PRO A 115 4.75 -25.65 14.11
C PRO A 115 4.71 -27.00 14.81
N ASN A 116 4.57 -28.09 14.04
CA ASN A 116 4.55 -29.46 14.57
C ASN A 116 5.97 -30.07 14.70
N GLY A 117 7.02 -29.27 14.53
CA GLY A 117 8.41 -29.68 14.56
C GLY A 117 9.03 -29.83 13.17
N GLY A 118 10.30 -29.42 13.04
CA GLY A 118 11.04 -29.44 11.78
C GLY A 118 10.82 -28.19 10.91
N PHE A 119 11.00 -28.32 9.60
CA PHE A 119 10.90 -27.21 8.65
C PHE A 119 10.50 -27.68 7.24
N LEU A 120 10.02 -26.75 6.43
CA LEU A 120 9.73 -26.95 5.02
C LEU A 120 10.79 -26.23 4.18
N ALA A 121 11.33 -26.92 3.17
CA ALA A 121 12.23 -26.32 2.18
C ALA A 121 11.68 -26.52 0.77
N CYS A 122 11.56 -25.44 -0.01
CA CYS A 122 11.01 -25.52 -1.37
C CYS A 122 12.04 -25.22 -2.45
N GLY A 123 11.85 -25.89 -3.60
CA GLY A 123 12.51 -25.65 -4.87
C GLY A 123 11.47 -25.28 -5.93
N PRO A 124 11.15 -23.98 -6.11
CA PRO A 124 10.05 -23.53 -6.97
C PRO A 124 10.32 -23.72 -8.47
N GLN A 125 11.57 -24.00 -8.86
CA GLN A 125 11.96 -24.25 -10.26
C GLN A 125 12.03 -25.76 -10.58
N TYR A 126 11.55 -26.62 -9.68
CA TYR A 126 11.44 -28.05 -9.95
C TYR A 126 10.57 -28.29 -11.17
N GLY A 127 11.08 -29.10 -12.11
CA GLY A 127 10.37 -29.46 -13.31
C GLY A 127 10.19 -30.96 -13.51
N TYR A 128 9.33 -31.30 -14.46
CA TYR A 128 9.10 -32.66 -14.90
C TYR A 128 8.76 -32.68 -16.39
N MET A 129 9.03 -33.80 -17.05
CA MET A 129 8.70 -33.98 -18.47
C MET A 129 7.30 -34.54 -18.64
N CYS A 130 6.54 -33.89 -19.51
CA CYS A 130 5.24 -34.33 -20.02
C CYS A 130 5.35 -34.49 -21.54
N GLY A 131 5.48 -35.73 -22.01
CA GLY A 131 5.83 -35.98 -23.42
C GLY A 131 7.21 -35.40 -23.77
N GLN A 132 7.27 -34.45 -24.70
CA GLN A 132 8.47 -33.68 -25.07
C GLN A 132 8.55 -32.32 -24.37
N GLN A 133 7.50 -31.90 -23.65
CA GLN A 133 7.45 -30.60 -22.98
C GLN A 133 8.00 -30.71 -21.56
N GLN A 134 8.72 -29.67 -21.12
CA GLN A 134 9.18 -29.53 -19.74
C GLN A 134 8.29 -28.52 -19.01
N TYR A 135 7.67 -28.95 -17.93
CA TYR A 135 6.86 -28.09 -17.05
C TYR A 135 7.59 -27.78 -15.75
N ILE A 136 7.28 -26.62 -15.15
CA ILE A 136 7.92 -26.12 -13.93
C ILE A 136 6.84 -25.86 -12.87
N SER A 137 6.54 -26.88 -12.08
CA SER A 137 5.48 -26.84 -11.07
C SER A 137 5.97 -26.49 -9.67
N GLY A 138 7.25 -26.69 -9.36
CA GLY A 138 7.78 -26.55 -8.00
C GLY A 138 7.53 -27.77 -7.10
N VAL A 139 8.35 -27.91 -6.05
CA VAL A 139 8.24 -28.98 -5.03
C VAL A 139 8.76 -28.48 -3.69
N CYS A 140 8.19 -28.98 -2.59
CA CYS A 140 8.69 -28.77 -1.25
C CYS A 140 9.04 -30.09 -0.55
N ALA A 141 10.10 -30.07 0.26
CA ALA A 141 10.51 -31.15 1.14
C ALA A 141 10.06 -30.81 2.57
N ASN A 142 9.21 -31.65 3.15
CA ASN A 142 8.85 -31.54 4.57
C ASN A 142 9.88 -32.32 5.39
N VAL A 143 10.63 -31.62 6.24
CA VAL A 143 11.79 -32.14 6.96
C VAL A 143 11.48 -32.18 8.45
N SER A 144 11.74 -33.32 9.08
CA SER A 144 11.56 -33.53 10.53
C SER A 144 12.62 -32.81 11.36
N GLU A 145 12.42 -32.77 12.68
CA GLU A 145 13.40 -32.23 13.65
C GLU A 145 14.77 -32.92 13.59
N SER A 146 14.82 -34.17 13.12
CA SER A 146 16.05 -34.95 12.96
C SER A 146 16.71 -34.78 11.58
N PHE A 147 16.28 -33.80 10.80
CA PHE A 147 16.75 -33.52 9.43
C PHE A 147 16.45 -34.65 8.42
N GLN A 148 15.46 -35.50 8.70
CA GLN A 148 14.99 -36.52 7.76
C GLN A 148 13.78 -36.02 6.97
N ILE A 149 13.74 -36.29 5.67
CA ILE A 149 12.60 -35.97 4.80
C ILE A 149 11.44 -36.90 5.13
N LEU A 150 10.31 -36.32 5.51
CA LEU A 150 9.07 -37.04 5.83
C LEU A 150 8.29 -37.35 4.56
N ASN A 151 8.07 -36.34 3.72
CA ASN A 151 7.36 -36.44 2.45
C ASN A 151 7.71 -35.28 1.51
N SER A 152 7.44 -35.47 0.22
CA SER A 152 7.51 -34.42 -0.80
C SER A 152 6.12 -33.86 -1.06
N VAL A 153 6.00 -32.53 -1.12
CA VAL A 153 4.75 -31.80 -1.33
C VAL A 153 4.82 -31.14 -2.71
N ALA A 154 4.05 -31.65 -3.67
CA ALA A 154 4.01 -31.19 -5.06
C ALA A 154 2.56 -31.10 -5.58
N PRO A 155 1.72 -30.23 -5.00
CA PRO A 155 0.27 -30.22 -5.24
C PRO A 155 -0.13 -29.79 -6.65
N ALA A 156 0.75 -29.10 -7.38
CA ALA A 156 0.48 -28.61 -8.72
C ALA A 156 0.91 -29.58 -9.84
N VAL A 157 1.48 -30.72 -9.48
CA VAL A 157 1.89 -31.74 -10.44
C VAL A 157 0.67 -32.57 -10.83
N GLN A 158 0.27 -32.50 -12.10
CA GLN A 158 -0.79 -33.33 -12.67
C GLN A 158 -0.20 -34.55 -13.38
N GLU A 159 -0.90 -35.69 -13.33
CA GLU A 159 -0.54 -36.86 -14.14
C GLU A 159 -0.87 -36.57 -15.62
N CYS A 160 0.14 -36.58 -16.49
CA CYS A 160 -0.03 -36.34 -17.92
C CYS A 160 -0.89 -37.42 -18.60
N PRO A 161 -2.06 -37.11 -19.19
CA PRO A 161 -2.77 -38.05 -20.05
C PRO A 161 -2.02 -38.27 -21.37
N LYS A 162 -1.37 -39.43 -21.52
CA LYS A 162 -0.50 -39.78 -22.67
C LYS A 162 -1.24 -40.32 -23.90
N GLU A 163 -2.56 -40.19 -23.97
CA GLU A 163 -3.38 -40.90 -24.95
C GLU A 163 -4.24 -39.90 -25.73
N LEU A 164 -3.95 -39.74 -27.03
CA LEU A 164 -4.81 -39.05 -28.00
C LEU A 164 -5.18 -39.97 -29.17
N ASP A 165 -6.40 -39.82 -29.66
CA ASP A 165 -6.83 -40.42 -30.93
C ASP A 165 -6.99 -39.29 -31.97
N ILE A 166 -6.06 -39.23 -32.93
CA ILE A 166 -5.99 -38.16 -33.94
C ILE A 166 -6.45 -38.71 -35.29
N VAL A 167 -7.46 -38.12 -35.91
CA VAL A 167 -7.90 -38.47 -37.27
C VAL A 167 -7.69 -37.29 -38.20
N ILE A 168 -6.86 -37.47 -39.23
CA ILE A 168 -6.57 -36.46 -40.24
C ILE A 168 -7.52 -36.66 -41.42
N VAL A 169 -8.33 -35.64 -41.72
CA VAL A 169 -9.34 -35.61 -42.79
C VAL A 169 -8.79 -34.75 -43.94
N LEU A 170 -8.37 -35.41 -45.01
CA LEU A 170 -7.64 -34.81 -46.13
C LEU A 170 -8.51 -34.68 -47.38
N ASP A 171 -8.61 -33.47 -47.92
CA ASP A 171 -9.11 -33.25 -49.26
C ASP A 171 -8.14 -33.86 -50.27
N GLY A 172 -8.59 -34.88 -51.00
CA GLY A 172 -7.87 -35.56 -52.06
C GLY A 172 -8.42 -35.25 -53.44
N SER A 173 -9.24 -34.21 -53.60
CA SER A 173 -9.80 -33.78 -54.88
C SER A 173 -8.71 -33.24 -55.83
N ASN A 174 -9.08 -33.00 -57.09
CA ASN A 174 -8.13 -32.55 -58.12
C ASN A 174 -7.69 -31.07 -57.98
N SER A 175 -8.32 -30.28 -57.10
CA SER A 175 -7.91 -28.88 -56.84
C SER A 175 -6.59 -28.81 -56.09
N ILE A 176 -6.34 -29.76 -55.19
CA ILE A 176 -5.11 -29.90 -54.43
C ILE A 176 -3.96 -30.28 -55.38
N TYR A 177 -3.07 -29.32 -55.63
CA TYR A 177 -1.91 -29.54 -56.49
C TYR A 177 -0.74 -28.63 -56.10
N PRO A 178 0.48 -29.16 -55.89
CA PRO A 178 0.87 -30.56 -56.04
C PRO A 178 0.57 -31.41 -54.78
N TRP A 179 0.18 -32.68 -54.98
CA TRP A 179 -0.11 -33.62 -53.87
C TRP A 179 1.09 -33.89 -52.97
N SER A 180 2.32 -33.78 -53.49
CA SER A 180 3.55 -33.98 -52.72
C SER A 180 3.63 -33.07 -51.49
N SER A 181 3.07 -31.86 -51.55
CA SER A 181 3.07 -30.94 -50.41
C SER A 181 2.22 -31.44 -49.24
N ILE A 182 1.12 -32.16 -49.52
CA ILE A 182 0.30 -32.81 -48.48
C ILE A 182 1.10 -33.95 -47.83
N ILE A 183 1.85 -34.72 -48.64
CA ILE A 183 2.71 -35.80 -48.12
C ILE A 183 3.81 -35.22 -47.23
N ASP A 184 4.46 -34.13 -47.64
CA ASP A 184 5.50 -33.48 -46.85
C ASP A 184 4.94 -32.90 -45.53
N PHE A 185 3.75 -32.30 -45.58
CA PHE A 185 3.03 -31.86 -44.38
C PHE A 185 2.74 -33.02 -43.42
N LEU A 186 2.15 -34.11 -43.91
CA LEU A 186 1.85 -35.29 -43.08
C LEU A 186 3.11 -35.90 -42.48
N ARG A 187 4.17 -36.06 -43.28
CA ARG A 187 5.46 -36.58 -42.82
C ARG A 187 5.98 -35.74 -41.67
N ARG A 188 6.07 -34.42 -41.87
CA ARG A 188 6.63 -33.51 -40.86
C ARG A 188 5.78 -33.44 -39.59
N PHE A 189 4.46 -33.49 -39.74
CA PHE A 189 3.52 -33.49 -38.63
C PHE A 189 3.62 -34.79 -37.82
N ILE A 190 3.67 -35.95 -38.48
CA ILE A 190 3.73 -37.27 -37.83
C ILE A 190 5.11 -37.55 -37.21
N GLU A 191 6.21 -37.01 -37.76
CA GLU A 191 7.56 -37.11 -37.19
C GLU A 191 7.62 -36.68 -35.71
N ASN A 192 6.76 -35.74 -35.31
CA ASN A 192 6.71 -35.20 -33.96
C ASN A 192 5.76 -35.97 -33.03
N ILE A 193 5.06 -37.02 -33.51
CA ILE A 193 4.08 -37.80 -32.74
C ILE A 193 4.67 -39.17 -32.38
N GLN A 194 4.61 -39.53 -31.10
CA GLN A 194 4.97 -40.88 -30.65
C GLN A 194 3.76 -41.81 -30.75
N ILE A 195 3.81 -42.76 -31.68
CA ILE A 195 2.70 -43.68 -31.96
C ILE A 195 2.87 -44.99 -31.20
N GLY A 196 1.81 -45.46 -30.56
CA GLY A 196 1.77 -46.77 -29.92
C GLY A 196 0.46 -47.06 -29.17
N PRO A 197 0.25 -48.31 -28.71
CA PRO A 197 -1.01 -48.75 -28.11
C PRO A 197 -1.36 -48.09 -26.77
N LYS A 198 -0.38 -47.50 -26.07
CA LYS A 198 -0.54 -46.72 -24.82
C LYS A 198 -0.08 -45.26 -24.98
N LEU A 199 0.03 -44.80 -26.23
CA LEU A 199 0.47 -43.47 -26.60
C LEU A 199 -0.59 -42.86 -27.53
N SER A 200 -0.22 -41.95 -28.42
CA SER A 200 -1.13 -41.38 -29.40
C SER A 200 -1.34 -42.33 -30.60
N GLN A 201 -2.55 -42.34 -31.16
CA GLN A 201 -2.90 -43.13 -32.34
C GLN A 201 -3.34 -42.19 -33.47
N VAL A 202 -2.95 -42.49 -34.71
CA VAL A 202 -3.25 -41.65 -35.88
C VAL A 202 -4.03 -42.44 -36.93
N GLY A 203 -5.18 -41.90 -37.33
CA GLY A 203 -5.98 -42.34 -38.45
C GLY A 203 -5.96 -41.30 -39.58
N ILE A 204 -6.17 -41.75 -40.82
CA ILE A 204 -6.19 -40.88 -42.00
C ILE A 204 -7.40 -41.23 -42.85
N VAL A 205 -8.24 -40.22 -43.11
CA VAL A 205 -9.41 -40.30 -43.97
C VAL A 205 -9.20 -39.33 -45.14
N SER A 206 -9.32 -39.80 -46.37
CA SER A 206 -9.22 -38.97 -47.57
C SER A 206 -10.56 -38.90 -48.29
N TYR A 207 -10.97 -37.70 -48.70
CA TYR A 207 -12.26 -37.45 -49.35
C TYR A 207 -12.12 -36.70 -50.68
N GLY A 208 -13.20 -36.70 -51.46
CA GLY A 208 -13.33 -36.04 -52.75
C GLY A 208 -14.79 -36.14 -53.19
N LEU A 209 -15.07 -36.91 -54.25
CA LEU A 209 -16.45 -37.33 -54.55
C LEU A 209 -16.98 -38.38 -53.54
N ASN A 210 -16.10 -39.28 -53.09
CA ASN A 210 -16.37 -40.34 -52.12
C ASN A 210 -15.28 -40.30 -51.03
N VAL A 211 -15.59 -40.84 -49.85
CA VAL A 211 -14.66 -40.93 -48.71
C VAL A 211 -13.97 -42.29 -48.65
N THR A 212 -12.68 -42.31 -48.33
CA THR A 212 -11.87 -43.51 -48.16
C THR A 212 -11.05 -43.45 -46.87
N HIS A 213 -11.07 -44.52 -46.09
CA HIS A 213 -10.19 -44.68 -44.93
C HIS A 213 -8.83 -45.17 -45.42
N ARG A 214 -7.79 -44.36 -45.24
CA ARG A 214 -6.42 -44.67 -45.64
C ARG A 214 -5.67 -45.36 -44.50
N VAL A 215 -5.91 -44.93 -43.26
CA VAL A 215 -5.32 -45.50 -42.05
C VAL A 215 -6.38 -45.55 -40.95
N ASN A 216 -6.55 -46.70 -40.29
CA ASN A 216 -7.40 -46.83 -39.09
C ASN A 216 -6.59 -46.47 -37.83
N LEU A 217 -7.26 -46.02 -36.77
CA LEU A 217 -6.64 -45.93 -35.45
C LEU A 217 -6.18 -47.35 -35.03
N SER A 218 -5.06 -47.49 -34.33
CA SER A 218 -4.39 -48.77 -34.00
C SER A 218 -3.83 -49.61 -35.16
N GLN A 219 -3.86 -49.14 -36.42
CA GLN A 219 -3.26 -49.90 -37.53
C GLN A 219 -1.73 -50.03 -37.43
N PHE A 220 -1.07 -49.04 -36.83
CA PHE A 220 0.38 -48.99 -36.66
C PHE A 220 0.75 -48.81 -35.19
N ASP A 221 1.77 -49.56 -34.74
CA ASP A 221 2.25 -49.55 -33.36
C ASP A 221 3.48 -48.64 -33.13
N ASN A 222 4.01 -48.00 -34.19
CA ASN A 222 5.16 -47.10 -34.11
C ASN A 222 5.15 -46.05 -35.23
N THR A 223 5.80 -44.92 -34.98
CA THR A 223 5.82 -43.75 -35.89
C THR A 223 6.50 -44.05 -37.22
N ARG A 224 7.55 -44.88 -37.21
CA ARG A 224 8.36 -45.16 -38.41
C ARG A 224 7.55 -45.89 -39.49
N ASP A 225 6.74 -46.87 -39.10
CA ASP A 225 5.94 -47.64 -40.06
C ASP A 225 4.80 -46.82 -40.65
N LEU A 226 4.17 -45.95 -39.86
CA LEU A 226 3.19 -45.00 -40.39
C LEU A 226 3.83 -44.03 -41.38
N LEU A 227 5.02 -43.48 -41.07
CA LEU A 227 5.73 -42.58 -41.98
C LEU A 227 6.02 -43.26 -43.33
N ASN A 228 6.53 -44.50 -43.31
CA ASN A 228 6.78 -45.26 -44.55
C ASN A 228 5.51 -45.42 -45.40
N PHE A 229 4.34 -45.63 -44.76
CA PHE A 229 3.07 -45.71 -45.47
C PHE A 229 2.63 -44.36 -46.06
N VAL A 230 2.82 -43.27 -45.31
CA VAL A 230 2.45 -41.92 -45.74
C VAL A 230 3.26 -41.47 -46.96
N GLU A 231 4.53 -41.88 -47.10
CA GLU A 231 5.35 -41.55 -48.28
C GLU A 231 4.74 -42.04 -49.61
N GLU A 232 4.00 -43.14 -49.58
CA GLU A 232 3.38 -43.77 -50.76
C GLU A 232 1.86 -43.48 -50.85
N LEU A 233 1.32 -42.57 -50.04
CA LEU A 233 -0.12 -42.32 -49.95
C LEU A 233 -0.69 -41.71 -51.26
N PRO A 234 -1.59 -42.41 -51.98
CA PRO A 234 -2.12 -41.93 -53.25
C PRO A 234 -3.19 -40.85 -53.07
N GLN A 235 -3.20 -39.85 -53.98
CA GLN A 235 -4.28 -38.87 -54.09
C GLN A 235 -5.58 -39.56 -54.51
N GLN A 236 -6.69 -39.20 -53.87
CA GLN A 236 -7.99 -39.82 -54.14
C GLN A 236 -8.52 -39.49 -55.55
N THR A 237 -8.25 -38.28 -56.02
CA THR A 237 -8.75 -37.69 -57.28
C THR A 237 -10.28 -37.49 -57.31
N GLY A 238 -10.74 -36.49 -58.06
CA GLY A 238 -12.16 -36.20 -58.21
C GLY A 238 -12.46 -34.74 -58.54
N TYR A 239 -13.60 -34.49 -59.19
CA TYR A 239 -14.06 -33.15 -59.61
C TYR A 239 -14.95 -32.44 -58.57
N LYS A 240 -15.15 -33.03 -57.39
CA LYS A 240 -15.97 -32.46 -56.31
C LYS A 240 -15.25 -32.59 -54.98
N THR A 241 -15.53 -31.65 -54.10
CA THR A 241 -15.03 -31.58 -52.73
C THR A 241 -16.24 -31.68 -51.79
N MET A 242 -16.39 -32.85 -51.14
CA MET A 242 -17.48 -33.14 -50.20
C MET A 242 -16.96 -33.14 -48.75
N THR A 243 -16.60 -31.97 -48.24
CA THR A 243 -15.95 -31.78 -46.94
C THR A 243 -16.81 -32.24 -45.78
N PHE A 244 -18.12 -31.94 -45.79
CA PHE A 244 -19.01 -32.32 -44.68
C PHE A 244 -19.28 -33.83 -44.66
N LEU A 245 -19.34 -34.48 -45.82
CA LEU A 245 -19.34 -35.94 -45.92
C LEU A 245 -18.05 -36.55 -45.35
N GLY A 246 -16.89 -35.95 -45.64
CA GLY A 246 -15.59 -36.37 -45.09
C GLY A 246 -15.57 -36.32 -43.56
N ILE A 247 -15.98 -35.18 -42.98
CA ILE A 247 -16.06 -34.95 -41.53
C ILE A 247 -17.05 -35.93 -40.87
N ASP A 248 -18.26 -36.06 -41.41
CA ASP A 248 -19.29 -36.94 -40.84
C ASP A 248 -18.88 -38.42 -40.91
N THR A 249 -18.19 -38.83 -41.98
CA THR A 249 -17.64 -40.19 -42.09
C THR A 249 -16.52 -40.43 -41.09
N ALA A 250 -15.62 -39.46 -40.90
CA ALA A 250 -14.56 -39.56 -39.90
C ALA A 250 -15.14 -39.68 -38.48
N ARG A 251 -16.15 -38.87 -38.14
CA ARG A 251 -16.89 -38.97 -36.88
C ARG A 251 -17.56 -40.33 -36.68
N LYS A 252 -18.37 -40.77 -37.66
CA LYS A 252 -19.19 -41.99 -37.54
C LYS A 252 -18.40 -43.29 -37.63
N GLU A 253 -17.30 -43.29 -38.37
CA GLU A 253 -16.58 -44.53 -38.70
C GLU A 253 -15.15 -44.55 -38.17
N ALA A 254 -14.37 -43.48 -38.32
CA ALA A 254 -12.94 -43.50 -37.95
C ALA A 254 -12.75 -43.54 -36.43
N PHE A 255 -13.61 -42.84 -35.67
CA PHE A 255 -13.60 -42.86 -34.20
C PHE A 255 -14.39 -44.03 -33.58
N LEU A 256 -14.61 -45.12 -34.32
CA LEU A 256 -15.21 -46.34 -33.77
C LEU A 256 -14.16 -47.23 -33.09
N PRO A 257 -14.53 -47.92 -31.99
CA PRO A 257 -13.66 -48.93 -31.38
C PRO A 257 -13.23 -50.05 -32.34
N GLU A 258 -14.09 -50.40 -33.30
CA GLU A 258 -13.80 -51.39 -34.35
C GLU A 258 -12.65 -50.96 -35.27
N ARG A 259 -12.38 -49.65 -35.33
CA ARG A 259 -11.27 -49.04 -36.07
C ARG A 259 -10.20 -48.47 -35.16
N GLY A 260 -10.12 -48.94 -33.91
CA GLY A 260 -9.04 -48.66 -32.96
C GLY A 260 -9.25 -47.48 -32.02
N ALA A 261 -10.38 -46.76 -32.11
CA ALA A 261 -10.65 -45.66 -31.19
C ALA A 261 -10.85 -46.15 -29.75
N ARG A 262 -10.27 -45.44 -28.79
CA ARG A 262 -10.25 -45.82 -27.38
C ARG A 262 -11.34 -45.10 -26.58
N PRO A 263 -12.07 -45.81 -25.71
CA PRO A 263 -13.10 -45.19 -24.88
C PRO A 263 -12.45 -44.29 -23.81
N GLY A 264 -12.92 -43.05 -23.69
CA GLY A 264 -12.44 -42.08 -22.71
C GLY A 264 -11.16 -41.33 -23.09
N VAL A 265 -10.62 -41.57 -24.28
CA VAL A 265 -9.47 -40.85 -24.86
C VAL A 265 -9.97 -39.65 -25.66
N LYS A 266 -9.27 -38.50 -25.56
CA LYS A 266 -9.65 -37.28 -26.29
C LYS A 266 -9.51 -37.49 -27.81
N LYS A 267 -10.56 -37.13 -28.55
CA LYS A 267 -10.65 -37.29 -30.00
C LYS A 267 -10.29 -35.96 -30.67
N VAL A 268 -9.31 -36.00 -31.57
CA VAL A 268 -8.83 -34.83 -32.30
C VAL A 268 -8.98 -35.05 -33.80
N MET A 269 -9.62 -34.12 -34.50
CA MET A 269 -9.81 -34.15 -35.94
C MET A 269 -9.06 -33.00 -36.60
N VAL A 270 -8.19 -33.29 -37.57
CA VAL A 270 -7.45 -32.28 -38.34
C VAL A 270 -7.97 -32.26 -39.78
N ILE A 271 -8.64 -31.19 -40.19
CA ILE A 271 -9.28 -31.05 -41.49
C ILE A 271 -8.41 -30.17 -42.40
N VAL A 272 -8.01 -30.70 -43.56
CA VAL A 272 -7.20 -29.97 -44.56
C VAL A 272 -7.95 -29.90 -45.89
N THR A 273 -8.22 -28.70 -46.39
CA THR A 273 -9.04 -28.48 -47.60
C THR A 273 -8.63 -27.21 -48.35
N ASP A 274 -8.77 -27.20 -49.68
CA ASP A 274 -8.41 -26.05 -50.55
C ASP A 274 -9.58 -25.44 -51.34
N GLY A 275 -10.77 -26.01 -51.22
CA GLY A 275 -11.96 -25.60 -51.96
C GLY A 275 -13.22 -25.46 -51.11
N GLU A 276 -14.15 -24.59 -51.53
CA GLU A 276 -15.52 -24.52 -50.99
C GLU A 276 -16.23 -25.87 -51.12
N SER A 277 -16.89 -26.32 -50.06
CA SER A 277 -17.54 -27.63 -50.09
C SER A 277 -18.82 -27.62 -50.95
N HIS A 278 -19.00 -28.67 -51.74
CA HIS A 278 -20.20 -28.88 -52.57
C HIS A 278 -21.41 -29.38 -51.76
N ASP A 279 -21.23 -29.65 -50.47
CA ASP A 279 -22.27 -30.10 -49.53
C ASP A 279 -22.42 -29.17 -48.30
N SER A 280 -22.09 -27.88 -48.45
CA SER A 280 -22.15 -26.85 -47.41
C SER A 280 -23.51 -26.70 -46.70
N HIS A 281 -24.60 -27.17 -47.30
CA HIS A 281 -25.91 -27.23 -46.66
C HIS A 281 -25.96 -28.15 -45.41
N ASN A 282 -25.01 -29.08 -45.25
CA ASN A 282 -24.93 -29.97 -44.10
C ASN A 282 -24.11 -29.41 -42.91
N LEU A 283 -23.45 -28.27 -43.08
CA LEU A 283 -22.53 -27.68 -42.10
C LEU A 283 -23.10 -27.66 -40.68
N LYS A 284 -24.26 -27.04 -40.48
CA LYS A 284 -24.87 -26.89 -39.14
C LYS A 284 -25.18 -28.22 -38.46
N LYS A 285 -25.52 -29.25 -39.24
CA LYS A 285 -25.85 -30.56 -38.70
C LYS A 285 -24.59 -31.31 -38.28
N VAL A 286 -23.60 -31.38 -39.17
CA VAL A 286 -22.38 -32.17 -38.95
C VAL A 286 -21.54 -31.60 -37.81
N ILE A 287 -21.38 -30.27 -37.75
CA ILE A 287 -20.59 -29.63 -36.69
C ILE A 287 -21.25 -29.82 -35.32
N LYS A 288 -22.57 -29.62 -35.23
CA LYS A 288 -23.31 -29.89 -33.99
C LYS A 288 -23.16 -31.34 -33.51
N GLU A 289 -23.24 -32.30 -34.43
CA GLU A 289 -23.04 -33.72 -34.09
C GLU A 289 -21.58 -34.01 -33.66
N CYS A 290 -20.58 -33.30 -34.19
CA CYS A 290 -19.20 -33.41 -33.70
C CYS A 290 -19.01 -32.82 -32.28
N GLU A 291 -19.71 -31.74 -31.96
CA GLU A 291 -19.72 -31.14 -30.62
C GLU A 291 -20.39 -32.06 -29.59
N GLU A 292 -21.51 -32.72 -29.97
CA GLU A 292 -22.19 -33.70 -29.13
C GLU A 292 -21.31 -34.94 -28.86
N ASP A 293 -20.42 -35.30 -29.78
CA ASP A 293 -19.48 -36.44 -29.68
C ASP A 293 -18.12 -36.10 -29.02
N ASP A 294 -17.96 -34.86 -28.53
CA ASP A 294 -16.74 -34.29 -27.92
C ASP A 294 -15.48 -34.45 -28.78
N ILE A 295 -15.59 -34.06 -30.06
CA ILE A 295 -14.47 -34.10 -31.01
C ILE A 295 -13.87 -32.70 -31.17
N GLU A 296 -12.60 -32.56 -30.85
CA GLU A 296 -11.82 -31.34 -31.05
C GLU A 296 -11.44 -31.19 -32.53
N ARG A 297 -11.74 -30.05 -33.18
CA ARG A 297 -11.59 -29.90 -34.64
C ARG A 297 -10.64 -28.76 -35.00
N PHE A 298 -9.59 -29.09 -35.74
CA PHE A 298 -8.63 -28.14 -36.29
C PHE A 298 -8.89 -27.97 -37.79
N GLY A 299 -9.23 -26.76 -38.24
CA GLY A 299 -9.48 -26.45 -39.64
C GLY A 299 -8.30 -25.76 -40.32
N ILE A 300 -7.84 -26.31 -41.44
CA ILE A 300 -6.73 -25.78 -42.24
C ILE A 300 -7.22 -25.43 -43.64
N ALA A 301 -7.28 -24.12 -43.92
CA ALA A 301 -7.68 -23.56 -45.21
C ALA A 301 -6.47 -23.31 -46.12
N VAL A 302 -6.42 -23.99 -47.26
CA VAL A 302 -5.32 -23.88 -48.24
C VAL A 302 -5.76 -23.01 -49.42
N LEU A 303 -5.13 -21.86 -49.64
CA LEU A 303 -5.55 -20.91 -50.68
C LEU A 303 -4.91 -21.15 -52.07
N GLY A 304 -4.28 -22.31 -52.27
CA GLY A 304 -3.54 -22.65 -53.49
C GLY A 304 -4.38 -22.54 -54.75
N ASP A 305 -5.54 -23.20 -54.79
CA ASP A 305 -6.44 -23.18 -55.96
C ASP A 305 -7.03 -21.78 -56.21
N TYR A 306 -7.44 -21.08 -55.15
CA TYR A 306 -7.97 -19.72 -55.23
C TYR A 306 -6.96 -18.72 -55.82
N ASN A 307 -5.68 -18.85 -55.42
CA ASN A 307 -4.59 -18.04 -55.95
C ASN A 307 -4.27 -18.40 -57.41
N ARG A 308 -4.24 -19.69 -57.77
CA ARG A 308 -4.02 -20.15 -59.15
C ARG A 308 -5.12 -19.67 -60.11
N GLN A 309 -6.36 -19.61 -59.63
CA GLN A 309 -7.52 -19.18 -60.43
C GLN A 309 -7.79 -17.67 -60.38
N ASN A 310 -6.97 -16.87 -59.68
CA ASN A 310 -7.16 -15.43 -59.47
C ASN A 310 -8.58 -15.06 -58.98
N LYS A 311 -9.10 -15.81 -58.00
CA LYS A 311 -10.43 -15.59 -57.43
C LYS A 311 -10.53 -14.25 -56.71
N GLY A 312 -11.71 -13.64 -56.73
CA GLY A 312 -11.96 -12.35 -56.07
C GLY A 312 -11.90 -12.45 -54.54
N SER A 313 -11.60 -11.34 -53.88
CA SER A 313 -11.47 -11.29 -52.40
C SER A 313 -12.74 -11.73 -51.66
N GLU A 314 -13.93 -11.55 -52.24
CA GLU A 314 -15.19 -12.01 -51.64
C GLU A 314 -15.30 -13.54 -51.61
N GLU A 315 -14.84 -14.23 -52.66
CA GLU A 315 -14.85 -15.69 -52.73
C GLU A 315 -13.85 -16.30 -51.72
N VAL A 316 -12.67 -15.68 -51.59
CA VAL A 316 -11.65 -16.09 -50.60
C VAL A 316 -12.17 -15.94 -49.17
N GLN A 317 -12.84 -14.82 -48.86
CA GLN A 317 -13.41 -14.58 -47.53
C GLN A 317 -14.55 -15.53 -47.20
N LYS A 318 -15.36 -15.90 -48.20
CA LYS A 318 -16.44 -16.89 -48.01
C LYS A 318 -15.90 -18.27 -47.66
N PHE A 319 -14.82 -18.71 -48.34
CA PHE A 319 -14.15 -19.97 -48.03
C PHE A 319 -13.52 -19.98 -46.64
N ILE A 320 -12.78 -18.93 -46.27
CA ILE A 320 -12.19 -18.81 -44.93
C ILE A 320 -13.26 -18.94 -43.85
N LYS A 321 -14.39 -18.23 -44.00
CA LYS A 321 -15.51 -18.31 -43.04
C LYS A 321 -16.14 -19.71 -42.94
N GLU A 322 -16.14 -20.48 -44.02
CA GLU A 322 -16.61 -21.87 -43.99
C GLU A 322 -15.70 -22.71 -43.09
N ILE A 323 -14.39 -22.58 -43.22
CA ILE A 323 -13.42 -23.37 -42.45
C ILE A 323 -13.32 -22.88 -41.00
N GLU A 324 -13.45 -21.58 -40.75
CA GLU A 324 -13.65 -21.04 -39.39
C GLU A 324 -14.86 -21.71 -38.73
N SER A 325 -15.98 -21.84 -39.46
CA SER A 325 -17.21 -22.48 -38.93
C SER A 325 -17.09 -23.99 -38.68
N ILE A 326 -16.05 -24.65 -39.22
CA ILE A 326 -15.77 -26.07 -38.98
C ILE A 326 -14.92 -26.26 -37.72
N SER A 327 -14.05 -25.29 -37.43
CA SER A 327 -13.06 -25.34 -36.35
C SER A 327 -13.72 -25.21 -34.97
N SER A 328 -13.11 -25.78 -33.93
CA SER A 328 -13.55 -25.59 -32.55
C SER A 328 -13.28 -24.16 -32.05
N GLU A 329 -13.99 -23.75 -30.99
CA GLU A 329 -13.68 -22.52 -30.26
C GLU A 329 -12.63 -22.78 -29.17
N PRO A 330 -11.66 -21.86 -28.94
CA PRO A 330 -11.51 -20.57 -29.60
C PRO A 330 -10.83 -20.68 -30.98
N LEU A 331 -11.32 -19.93 -31.97
CA LEU A 331 -10.84 -20.01 -33.36
C LEU A 331 -9.35 -19.73 -33.55
N HIS A 332 -8.75 -18.83 -32.76
CA HIS A 332 -7.33 -18.46 -32.90
C HIS A 332 -6.35 -19.62 -32.65
N ASP A 333 -6.81 -20.67 -31.98
CA ASP A 333 -6.01 -21.87 -31.71
C ASP A 333 -6.32 -23.03 -32.67
N HIS A 334 -7.52 -23.06 -33.23
CA HIS A 334 -8.04 -24.20 -33.99
C HIS A 334 -8.15 -23.95 -35.50
N PHE A 335 -8.03 -22.70 -35.95
CA PHE A 335 -8.11 -22.33 -37.36
C PHE A 335 -6.76 -21.85 -37.90
N PHE A 336 -6.33 -22.41 -39.02
CA PHE A 336 -5.12 -22.02 -39.73
C PHE A 336 -5.44 -21.76 -41.19
N ASN A 337 -4.86 -20.71 -41.78
CA ASN A 337 -4.91 -20.48 -43.21
C ASN A 337 -3.50 -20.40 -43.79
N VAL A 338 -3.33 -20.91 -45.00
CA VAL A 338 -2.05 -20.91 -45.71
C VAL A 338 -2.26 -20.41 -47.14
N SER A 339 -1.24 -19.73 -47.67
CA SER A 339 -1.31 -19.15 -49.02
C SER A 339 -1.37 -20.20 -50.13
N ASP A 340 -0.72 -21.34 -49.94
CA ASP A 340 -0.65 -22.45 -50.89
C ASP A 340 -0.31 -23.75 -50.16
N GLU A 341 -0.26 -24.86 -50.90
CA GLU A 341 0.03 -26.18 -50.35
C GLU A 341 1.46 -26.27 -49.76
N VAL A 342 2.43 -25.52 -50.31
CA VAL A 342 3.82 -25.54 -49.82
C VAL A 342 3.93 -24.85 -48.45
N ALA A 343 3.13 -23.80 -48.23
CA ALA A 343 3.07 -23.07 -46.97
C ALA A 343 2.50 -23.91 -45.79
N LEU A 344 1.91 -25.08 -46.03
CA LEU A 344 1.50 -26.02 -44.97
C LEU A 344 2.66 -26.40 -44.04
N LEU A 345 3.90 -26.46 -44.53
CA LEU A 345 5.06 -26.76 -43.70
C LEU A 345 5.34 -25.70 -42.62
N THR A 346 4.88 -24.46 -42.84
CA THR A 346 5.10 -23.35 -41.89
C THR A 346 4.21 -23.43 -40.64
N ILE A 347 3.08 -24.15 -40.73
CA ILE A 347 2.12 -24.26 -39.64
C ILE A 347 2.30 -25.54 -38.81
N VAL A 348 3.15 -26.48 -39.23
CA VAL A 348 3.30 -27.80 -38.57
C VAL A 348 3.70 -27.66 -37.10
N ASP A 349 4.68 -26.80 -36.79
CA ASP A 349 5.15 -26.61 -35.42
C ASP A 349 4.06 -25.95 -34.55
N ALA A 350 3.34 -24.97 -35.11
CA ALA A 350 2.24 -24.30 -34.43
C ALA A 350 1.07 -25.26 -34.16
N LEU A 351 0.60 -25.98 -35.19
CA LEU A 351 -0.47 -26.97 -35.09
C LEU A 351 -0.11 -28.09 -34.10
N GLY A 352 1.11 -28.63 -34.21
CA GLY A 352 1.61 -29.65 -33.28
C GLY A 352 1.57 -29.16 -31.84
N SER A 353 2.08 -27.96 -31.57
CA SER A 353 2.08 -27.41 -30.21
C SER A 353 0.67 -27.26 -29.60
N LYS A 354 -0.35 -26.90 -30.41
CA LYS A 354 -1.74 -26.76 -29.95
C LYS A 354 -2.41 -28.11 -29.71
N ILE A 355 -2.13 -29.10 -30.54
CA ILE A 355 -2.65 -30.46 -30.36
C ILE A 355 -2.01 -31.13 -29.15
N PHE A 356 -0.70 -30.98 -28.95
CA PHE A 356 -0.01 -31.55 -27.80
C PHE A 356 -0.37 -30.87 -26.47
N ALA A 357 -0.83 -29.61 -26.49
CA ALA A 357 -1.40 -28.99 -25.30
C ALA A 357 -2.63 -29.74 -24.78
N LEU A 358 -3.41 -30.40 -25.65
CA LEU A 358 -4.56 -31.25 -25.26
C LEU A 358 -4.13 -32.55 -24.55
N GLU A 359 -2.85 -32.95 -24.62
CA GLU A 359 -2.30 -34.06 -23.81
C GLU A 359 -2.03 -33.63 -22.36
N ALA A 360 -2.09 -32.34 -22.06
CA ALA A 360 -1.71 -31.79 -20.76
C ALA A 360 -2.87 -31.08 -20.03
N THR A 361 -3.91 -30.65 -20.75
CA THR A 361 -5.02 -29.89 -20.18
C THR A 361 -6.30 -30.73 -20.06
N THR A 362 -7.03 -30.57 -18.95
CA THR A 362 -8.37 -31.17 -18.77
C THR A 362 -9.50 -30.30 -19.31
N GLY A 363 -9.20 -29.14 -19.92
CA GLY A 363 -10.16 -28.12 -20.35
C GLY A 363 -10.11 -27.79 -21.85
N ASN A 364 -11.16 -27.12 -22.35
CA ASN A 364 -11.39 -26.78 -23.77
C ASN A 364 -10.46 -25.67 -24.35
N PHE A 365 -9.35 -25.34 -23.70
CA PHE A 365 -8.46 -24.25 -24.14
C PHE A 365 -7.04 -24.78 -24.36
N THR A 366 -6.49 -24.55 -25.54
CA THR A 366 -5.24 -25.15 -26.05
C THR A 366 -4.01 -24.25 -25.89
N SER A 367 -4.11 -23.11 -25.20
CA SER A 367 -3.04 -22.10 -25.15
C SER A 367 -2.77 -21.40 -23.82
N SER A 368 -3.54 -21.67 -22.75
CA SER A 368 -3.32 -21.09 -21.41
C SER A 368 -2.69 -22.10 -20.46
N PHE A 369 -1.64 -21.70 -19.74
CA PHE A 369 -1.09 -22.52 -18.65
C PHE A 369 -1.97 -22.38 -17.42
N GLU A 370 -2.51 -23.48 -16.91
CA GLU A 370 -3.23 -23.51 -15.64
C GLU A 370 -2.25 -23.66 -14.48
N MET A 371 -1.76 -24.88 -14.21
CA MET A 371 -0.90 -25.18 -13.07
C MET A 371 0.47 -25.76 -13.46
N GLU A 372 0.69 -26.00 -14.76
CA GLU A 372 1.90 -26.61 -15.33
C GLU A 372 3.14 -25.76 -15.01
N MET A 373 3.00 -24.43 -15.06
CA MET A 373 4.06 -23.46 -14.77
C MET A 373 3.88 -22.79 -13.40
N SER A 374 3.12 -23.41 -12.49
CA SER A 374 2.69 -22.79 -11.23
C SER A 374 3.82 -22.32 -10.31
N GLN A 375 4.98 -22.99 -10.33
CA GLN A 375 6.10 -22.74 -9.42
C GLN A 375 5.67 -22.73 -7.93
N ALA A 376 4.82 -23.67 -7.54
CA ALA A 376 4.32 -23.81 -6.18
C ALA A 376 5.47 -23.95 -5.16
N GLY A 377 5.36 -23.21 -4.06
CA GLY A 377 6.42 -23.09 -3.06
C GLY A 377 7.39 -21.93 -3.35
N PHE A 378 7.04 -21.03 -4.27
CA PHE A 378 7.78 -19.77 -4.48
C PHE A 378 7.87 -18.95 -3.20
N SER A 379 6.77 -18.89 -2.45
CA SER A 379 6.70 -18.48 -1.06
C SER A 379 5.94 -19.55 -0.28
N ALA A 380 6.13 -19.57 1.04
CA ALA A 380 5.40 -20.46 1.91
C ALA A 380 5.22 -19.82 3.28
N HIS A 381 4.12 -20.15 3.95
CA HIS A 381 3.84 -19.67 5.29
C HIS A 381 2.98 -20.68 6.04
N THR A 382 3.27 -20.88 7.33
CA THR A 382 2.47 -21.78 8.16
C THR A 382 1.52 -20.98 9.03
N SER A 383 0.22 -21.22 8.87
CA SER A 383 -0.86 -20.67 9.68
C SER A 383 -1.36 -21.71 10.70
N LYS A 384 -2.22 -21.29 11.62
CA LYS A 384 -2.94 -22.19 12.56
C LYS A 384 -3.80 -23.22 11.81
N ASP A 385 -4.31 -22.87 10.64
CA ASP A 385 -5.23 -23.70 9.86
C ASP A 385 -4.54 -24.64 8.87
N GLY A 386 -3.25 -24.41 8.59
CA GLY A 386 -2.51 -25.20 7.60
C GLY A 386 -1.32 -24.47 6.96
N LEU A 387 -0.77 -25.10 5.93
CA LEU A 387 0.35 -24.60 5.14
C LEU A 387 -0.15 -23.86 3.89
N LEU A 388 0.36 -22.66 3.67
CA LEU A 388 0.12 -21.85 2.47
C LEU A 388 1.34 -21.96 1.56
N LEU A 389 1.12 -22.21 0.27
CA LEU A 389 2.16 -22.21 -0.75
C LEU A 389 1.79 -21.23 -1.86
N GLY A 390 2.64 -20.23 -2.09
CA GLY A 390 2.53 -19.33 -3.22
C GLY A 390 2.84 -20.03 -4.53
N ALA A 391 2.01 -19.82 -5.55
CA ALA A 391 2.13 -20.40 -6.88
C ALA A 391 2.03 -19.29 -7.94
N VAL A 392 3.13 -18.55 -8.13
CA VAL A 392 3.19 -17.31 -8.92
C VAL A 392 2.93 -17.49 -10.41
N GLY A 393 3.26 -18.66 -10.97
CA GLY A 393 3.16 -18.91 -12.40
C GLY A 393 1.82 -19.53 -12.82
N ALA A 394 0.90 -19.76 -11.88
CA ALA A 394 -0.41 -20.31 -12.17
C ALA A 394 -1.26 -19.35 -13.01
N TYR A 395 -2.09 -19.90 -13.90
CA TYR A 395 -3.04 -19.18 -14.75
C TYR A 395 -2.39 -18.04 -15.54
N ASP A 396 -1.40 -18.38 -16.37
CA ASP A 396 -0.60 -17.42 -17.15
C ASP A 396 0.06 -16.34 -16.28
N TRP A 397 0.71 -16.78 -15.20
CA TRP A 397 1.36 -15.92 -14.21
C TRP A 397 0.42 -14.93 -13.50
N ASN A 398 -0.90 -15.12 -13.55
CA ASN A 398 -1.80 -14.38 -12.67
C ASN A 398 -1.50 -14.71 -11.19
N GLY A 399 -1.17 -15.98 -10.93
CA GLY A 399 -0.77 -16.52 -9.64
C GLY A 399 -1.95 -16.98 -8.79
N THR A 400 -1.67 -17.86 -7.83
CA THR A 400 -2.64 -18.36 -6.84
C THR A 400 -1.93 -18.75 -5.55
N VAL A 401 -2.69 -19.12 -4.52
CA VAL A 401 -2.19 -19.63 -3.24
C VAL A 401 -2.80 -21.00 -2.98
N ILE A 402 -1.96 -22.03 -2.93
CA ILE A 402 -2.37 -23.39 -2.59
C ILE A 402 -2.39 -23.53 -1.08
N MET A 403 -3.48 -24.07 -0.54
CA MET A 403 -3.70 -24.19 0.90
C MET A 403 -3.84 -25.65 1.28
N HIS A 404 -2.91 -26.15 2.09
CA HIS A 404 -2.94 -27.49 2.65
C HIS A 404 -3.49 -27.43 4.08
N THR A 405 -4.76 -27.74 4.24
CA THR A 405 -5.46 -27.75 5.53
C THR A 405 -5.67 -29.19 6.01
N ALA A 406 -6.17 -29.36 7.24
CA ALA A 406 -6.56 -30.69 7.75
C ALA A 406 -7.68 -31.36 6.92
N GLY A 407 -8.50 -30.57 6.21
CA GLY A 407 -9.59 -31.05 5.37
C GLY A 407 -9.18 -31.46 3.95
N GLY A 408 -7.93 -31.20 3.54
CA GLY A 408 -7.42 -31.50 2.21
C GLY A 408 -6.62 -30.35 1.60
N THR A 409 -6.36 -30.45 0.29
CA THR A 409 -5.66 -29.42 -0.47
C THR A 409 -6.68 -28.57 -1.23
N ILE A 410 -6.63 -27.25 -1.06
CA ILE A 410 -7.47 -26.29 -1.76
C ILE A 410 -6.60 -25.54 -2.76
N VAL A 411 -7.00 -25.56 -4.03
CA VAL A 411 -6.36 -24.81 -5.12
C VAL A 411 -7.39 -23.83 -5.69
N PRO A 412 -7.33 -22.55 -5.31
CA PRO A 412 -8.26 -21.55 -5.83
C PRO A 412 -8.12 -21.35 -7.35
N GLY A 413 -9.25 -21.12 -8.01
CA GLY A 413 -9.32 -20.85 -9.45
C GLY A 413 -8.80 -19.45 -9.84
N LYS A 414 -8.63 -19.22 -11.16
CA LYS A 414 -8.06 -17.98 -11.74
C LYS A 414 -8.67 -16.68 -11.22
N THR A 415 -9.99 -16.66 -10.96
CA THR A 415 -10.73 -15.44 -10.56
C THR A 415 -11.02 -15.38 -9.06
N ALA A 416 -10.52 -16.32 -8.25
CA ALA A 416 -10.86 -16.43 -6.83
C ALA A 416 -10.42 -15.20 -5.99
N PHE A 417 -9.39 -14.50 -6.44
CA PHE A 417 -8.83 -13.31 -5.78
C PHE A 417 -9.13 -12.01 -6.51
N TYR A 418 -10.09 -12.02 -7.45
CA TYR A 418 -10.53 -10.85 -8.17
C TYR A 418 -11.79 -10.31 -7.54
N ASP A 419 -11.82 -9.00 -7.27
CA ASP A 419 -13.00 -8.31 -6.77
C ASP A 419 -13.63 -7.46 -7.89
N PRO A 420 -14.78 -7.86 -8.46
CA PRO A 420 -15.43 -7.14 -9.55
C PRO A 420 -15.86 -5.72 -9.19
N GLU A 421 -16.17 -5.45 -7.92
CA GLU A 421 -16.65 -4.13 -7.50
C GLU A 421 -15.51 -3.10 -7.48
N THR A 422 -14.33 -3.52 -7.02
CA THR A 422 -13.18 -2.63 -6.84
C THR A 422 -12.19 -2.63 -8.01
N GLU A 423 -12.31 -3.60 -8.93
CA GLU A 423 -11.33 -3.84 -9.99
C GLU A 423 -11.92 -3.97 -11.41
N ALA A 424 -13.16 -3.50 -11.63
CA ALA A 424 -13.77 -3.44 -12.95
C ALA A 424 -12.89 -2.69 -13.97
N GLY A 425 -12.46 -3.38 -15.03
CA GLY A 425 -11.70 -2.82 -16.16
C GLY A 425 -10.19 -3.11 -16.17
N TYR A 426 -9.66 -3.89 -15.23
CA TYR A 426 -8.26 -4.34 -15.23
C TYR A 426 -8.11 -5.74 -15.83
N GLU A 427 -7.13 -5.94 -16.72
CA GLU A 427 -6.75 -7.26 -17.22
C GLU A 427 -5.81 -7.95 -16.22
N GLY A 428 -6.30 -9.01 -15.58
CA GLY A 428 -5.55 -9.81 -14.58
C GLY A 428 -4.55 -10.79 -15.19
N LEU A 429 -3.60 -10.30 -15.99
CA LEU A 429 -2.51 -11.12 -16.54
C LEU A 429 -1.18 -10.78 -15.86
N SER A 430 -0.37 -11.80 -15.57
CA SER A 430 0.99 -11.64 -15.02
C SER A 430 1.10 -10.85 -13.70
N GLY A 431 0.12 -11.01 -12.80
CA GLY A 431 0.08 -10.34 -11.50
C GLY A 431 1.07 -10.87 -10.45
N TYR A 432 1.51 -12.13 -10.58
CA TYR A 432 2.35 -12.85 -9.62
C TYR A 432 1.73 -12.94 -8.21
N LEU A 433 0.42 -13.19 -8.11
CA LEU A 433 -0.19 -13.46 -6.82
C LEU A 433 0.46 -14.70 -6.17
N GLY A 434 0.69 -14.66 -4.87
CA GLY A 434 1.45 -15.69 -4.16
C GLY A 434 2.96 -15.46 -4.21
N TYR A 435 3.43 -14.28 -4.63
CA TYR A 435 4.85 -13.95 -4.55
C TYR A 435 5.35 -13.98 -3.11
N ASP A 436 4.53 -13.49 -2.20
CA ASP A 436 4.68 -13.69 -0.77
C ASP A 436 3.31 -14.00 -0.13
N VAL A 437 3.32 -14.78 0.94
CA VAL A 437 2.11 -15.24 1.64
C VAL A 437 2.32 -15.12 3.14
N GLN A 438 1.30 -14.61 3.83
CA GLN A 438 1.30 -14.40 5.28
C GLN A 438 -0.08 -14.65 5.86
N SER A 439 -0.17 -14.70 7.19
CA SER A 439 -1.45 -14.75 7.90
C SER A 439 -1.45 -13.80 9.09
N ALA A 440 -2.61 -13.22 9.38
CA ALA A 440 -2.87 -12.43 10.59
C ALA A 440 -3.88 -13.15 11.49
N SER A 441 -3.59 -13.23 12.79
CA SER A 441 -4.52 -13.75 13.79
C SER A 441 -5.40 -12.61 14.31
N THR A 442 -6.72 -12.80 14.26
CA THR A 442 -7.71 -11.82 14.76
C THR A 442 -8.68 -12.51 15.73
N GLN A 443 -9.47 -11.73 16.47
CA GLN A 443 -10.51 -12.27 17.34
C GLN A 443 -11.58 -13.07 16.57
N ASP A 444 -11.82 -12.70 15.30
CA ASP A 444 -12.79 -13.34 14.41
C ASP A 444 -12.20 -14.51 13.59
N GLY A 445 -10.96 -14.92 13.88
CA GLY A 445 -10.26 -15.99 13.18
C GLY A 445 -9.03 -15.51 12.39
N VAL A 446 -8.61 -16.31 11.41
CA VAL A 446 -7.40 -16.04 10.62
C VAL A 446 -7.75 -15.23 9.36
N LEU A 447 -6.97 -14.17 9.10
CA LEU A 447 -6.92 -13.48 7.82
C LEU A 447 -5.71 -13.99 7.04
N TYR A 448 -5.93 -14.37 5.79
CA TYR A 448 -4.87 -14.74 4.86
C TYR A 448 -4.47 -13.54 4.02
N ILE A 449 -3.19 -13.40 3.74
CA ILE A 449 -2.62 -12.24 3.08
C ILE A 449 -1.69 -12.72 1.98
N SER A 450 -1.86 -12.21 0.77
CA SER A 450 -0.97 -12.55 -0.34
C SER A 450 -0.60 -11.34 -1.19
N GLY A 451 0.68 -11.29 -1.55
CA GLY A 451 1.27 -10.26 -2.38
C GLY A 451 1.18 -10.58 -3.87
N ALA A 452 0.88 -9.56 -4.68
CA ALA A 452 0.91 -9.61 -6.14
C ALA A 452 1.66 -8.39 -6.69
N PRO A 453 3.01 -8.38 -6.60
CA PRO A 453 3.83 -7.19 -6.83
C PRO A 453 3.86 -6.69 -8.28
N ARG A 454 3.44 -7.52 -9.25
CA ARG A 454 3.35 -7.13 -10.66
C ARG A 454 1.96 -6.71 -11.11
N TYR A 455 0.95 -6.86 -10.26
CA TYR A 455 -0.41 -6.49 -10.59
C TYR A 455 -0.49 -5.01 -10.97
N ASN A 456 -1.05 -4.73 -12.16
CA ASN A 456 -1.12 -3.39 -12.74
C ASN A 456 0.24 -2.65 -12.76
N HIS A 457 1.36 -3.38 -12.75
CA HIS A 457 2.73 -2.86 -12.64
C HIS A 457 3.04 -2.03 -11.38
N THR A 458 2.06 -1.70 -10.54
CA THR A 458 2.25 -0.98 -9.27
C THR A 458 2.37 -1.92 -8.08
N GLY A 459 1.77 -3.11 -8.18
CA GLY A 459 1.66 -4.10 -7.11
C GLY A 459 0.39 -3.91 -6.26
N ARG A 460 -0.05 -5.01 -5.64
CA ARG A 460 -1.14 -5.03 -4.66
C ARG A 460 -0.92 -6.10 -3.59
N VAL A 461 -1.65 -6.00 -2.49
CA VAL A 461 -1.79 -7.04 -1.47
C VAL A 461 -3.26 -7.38 -1.29
N VAL A 462 -3.58 -8.66 -1.33
CA VAL A 462 -4.95 -9.18 -1.17
C VAL A 462 -5.08 -9.79 0.22
N VAL A 463 -6.07 -9.34 0.98
CA VAL A 463 -6.44 -9.88 2.29
C VAL A 463 -7.76 -10.62 2.14
N TYR A 464 -7.81 -11.87 2.58
CA TYR A 464 -8.96 -12.75 2.32
C TYR A 464 -9.20 -13.76 3.45
N ARG A 465 -10.40 -14.35 3.44
CA ARG A 465 -10.83 -15.45 4.32
C ARG A 465 -11.32 -16.62 3.48
N LEU A 466 -11.45 -17.78 4.11
CA LEU A 466 -12.15 -18.93 3.54
C LEU A 466 -13.57 -19.00 4.13
N ASP A 467 -14.56 -19.20 3.28
CA ASP A 467 -15.93 -19.47 3.73
C ASP A 467 -16.10 -20.93 4.21
N ALA A 468 -17.32 -21.29 4.62
CA ALA A 468 -17.61 -22.65 5.12
C ALA A 468 -17.45 -23.75 4.05
N GLU A 469 -17.53 -23.36 2.77
CA GLU A 469 -17.36 -24.22 1.61
C GLU A 469 -15.91 -24.21 1.06
N ASN A 470 -14.97 -23.56 1.75
CA ASN A 470 -13.57 -23.36 1.37
C ASN A 470 -13.33 -22.49 0.12
N HIS A 471 -14.25 -21.60 -0.23
CA HIS A 471 -14.01 -20.58 -1.26
C HIS A 471 -13.33 -19.34 -0.68
N VAL A 472 -12.53 -18.69 -1.52
CA VAL A 472 -11.86 -17.44 -1.18
C VAL A 472 -12.86 -16.29 -1.17
N VAL A 473 -12.91 -15.57 -0.05
CA VAL A 473 -13.68 -14.33 0.11
C VAL A 473 -12.70 -13.19 0.37
N VAL A 474 -12.53 -12.32 -0.63
CA VAL A 474 -11.66 -11.14 -0.51
C VAL A 474 -12.26 -10.18 0.51
N SER A 475 -11.49 -9.87 1.55
CA SER A 475 -11.88 -8.95 2.63
C SER A 475 -11.39 -7.52 2.38
N GLN A 476 -10.19 -7.36 1.82
CA GLN A 476 -9.59 -6.06 1.54
C GLN A 476 -8.51 -6.17 0.45
N ILE A 477 -8.32 -5.10 -0.33
CA ILE A 477 -7.22 -4.97 -1.29
C ILE A 477 -6.41 -3.70 -0.98
N LEU A 478 -5.11 -3.85 -0.73
CA LEU A 478 -4.16 -2.75 -0.54
C LEU A 478 -3.43 -2.48 -1.86
N LYS A 479 -3.43 -1.24 -2.35
CA LYS A 479 -2.90 -0.88 -3.68
C LYS A 479 -1.56 -0.15 -3.57
N GLY A 480 -0.58 -0.57 -4.38
CA GLY A 480 0.70 0.12 -4.52
C GLY A 480 0.55 1.46 -5.25
N GLN A 481 1.35 2.45 -4.86
CA GLN A 481 1.22 3.83 -5.36
C GLN A 481 2.10 4.14 -6.58
N GLN A 482 3.25 3.45 -6.72
CA GLN A 482 4.25 3.75 -7.74
C GLN A 482 4.49 2.54 -8.64
N ILE A 483 4.46 2.77 -9.96
CA ILE A 483 4.78 1.74 -10.96
C ILE A 483 6.22 1.24 -10.78
N GLY A 484 6.42 -0.07 -10.88
CA GLY A 484 7.73 -0.71 -10.73
C GLY A 484 8.25 -0.78 -9.30
N SER A 485 7.52 -0.25 -8.30
CA SER A 485 7.97 -0.26 -6.90
C SER A 485 8.01 -1.66 -6.26
N TYR A 486 7.35 -2.63 -6.90
CA TYR A 486 7.26 -4.01 -6.46
C TYR A 486 6.53 -4.14 -5.10
N PHE A 487 5.54 -3.28 -4.86
CA PHE A 487 4.73 -3.25 -3.64
C PHE A 487 4.02 -4.59 -3.41
N GLY A 488 4.18 -5.16 -2.21
CA GLY A 488 3.62 -6.46 -1.87
C GLY A 488 4.51 -7.64 -2.26
N SER A 489 5.80 -7.41 -2.52
CA SER A 489 6.78 -8.49 -2.73
C SER A 489 7.34 -9.08 -1.44
N VAL A 490 7.21 -8.36 -0.32
CA VAL A 490 7.61 -8.79 1.02
C VAL A 490 6.52 -8.36 1.98
N LEU A 491 6.04 -9.30 2.79
CA LEU A 491 4.95 -9.17 3.74
C LEU A 491 5.41 -9.71 5.08
N GLN A 492 5.19 -8.96 6.14
CA GLN A 492 5.44 -9.44 7.50
C GLN A 492 4.33 -8.98 8.43
N THR A 493 3.68 -9.92 9.11
CA THR A 493 2.76 -9.63 10.20
C THR A 493 3.53 -9.57 11.52
N VAL A 494 3.10 -8.69 12.42
CA VAL A 494 3.73 -8.48 13.73
C VAL A 494 2.65 -8.38 14.79
N ASP A 495 2.79 -9.20 15.83
CA ASP A 495 2.14 -9.05 17.13
C ASP A 495 3.11 -8.24 17.99
N VAL A 496 2.82 -6.96 18.23
CA VAL A 496 3.76 -6.05 18.89
C VAL A 496 3.67 -6.19 20.40
N ASP A 497 2.46 -6.32 20.96
CA ASP A 497 2.26 -6.40 22.42
C ASP A 497 2.29 -7.83 22.99
N GLY A 498 2.46 -8.84 22.12
CA GLY A 498 2.60 -10.24 22.51
C GLY A 498 1.28 -10.88 22.97
N ASP A 499 0.14 -10.32 22.56
CA ASP A 499 -1.19 -10.81 22.95
C ASP A 499 -1.71 -12.00 22.11
N SER A 500 -0.88 -12.52 21.19
CA SER A 500 -1.19 -13.57 20.20
C SER A 500 -2.16 -13.16 19.08
N SER A 501 -2.51 -11.88 19.00
CA SER A 501 -3.23 -11.25 17.89
C SER A 501 -2.26 -10.42 17.06
N THR A 502 -2.51 -10.33 15.76
CA THR A 502 -1.67 -9.50 14.89
C THR A 502 -2.09 -8.03 15.02
N ASP A 503 -1.14 -7.16 15.36
CA ASP A 503 -1.36 -5.71 15.40
C ASP A 503 -1.05 -5.04 14.06
N LEU A 504 0.05 -5.46 13.40
CA LEU A 504 0.57 -4.79 12.22
C LEU A 504 0.78 -5.73 11.03
N LEU A 505 0.65 -5.15 9.84
CA LEU A 505 1.15 -5.69 8.58
C LEU A 505 2.16 -4.71 7.97
N LEU A 506 3.39 -5.17 7.76
CA LEU A 506 4.41 -4.44 7.02
C LEU A 506 4.44 -4.93 5.58
N VAL A 507 4.40 -3.98 4.64
CA VAL A 507 4.43 -4.26 3.20
C VAL A 507 5.65 -3.60 2.56
N GLY A 508 6.56 -4.42 2.04
CA GLY A 508 7.75 -3.97 1.35
C GLY A 508 7.48 -3.55 -0.10
N ALA A 509 8.12 -2.46 -0.51
CA ALA A 509 8.24 -1.98 -1.88
C ALA A 509 9.73 -1.69 -2.16
N PRO A 510 10.58 -2.72 -2.26
CA PRO A 510 12.04 -2.58 -2.31
C PRO A 510 12.55 -1.84 -3.55
N MET A 511 11.78 -1.81 -4.65
CA MET A 511 12.15 -1.10 -5.87
C MET A 511 11.53 0.31 -5.95
N TYR A 512 10.96 0.81 -4.85
CA TYR A 512 10.44 2.16 -4.79
C TYR A 512 11.53 3.19 -5.10
N MET A 513 11.27 4.04 -6.09
CA MET A 513 12.18 5.11 -6.51
C MET A 513 12.04 6.33 -5.59
N GLY A 514 13.16 6.69 -4.97
CA GLY A 514 13.30 7.88 -4.11
C GLY A 514 13.31 9.19 -4.90
N THR A 515 13.42 10.31 -4.16
CA THR A 515 13.44 11.65 -4.76
C THR A 515 14.65 11.89 -5.65
N GLU A 516 15.75 11.16 -5.45
CA GLU A 516 16.96 11.25 -6.25
C GLU A 516 16.98 10.28 -7.44
N ARG A 517 15.84 9.61 -7.72
CA ARG A 517 15.68 8.58 -8.78
C ARG A 517 16.57 7.35 -8.58
N ASP A 518 16.93 7.08 -7.33
CA ASP A 518 17.59 5.89 -6.85
C ASP A 518 16.56 4.83 -6.41
N GLU A 519 16.90 3.55 -6.48
CA GLU A 519 16.08 2.45 -5.94
C GLU A 519 16.20 2.41 -4.40
N GLN A 520 15.69 3.46 -3.75
CA GLN A 520 15.77 3.62 -2.30
C GLN A 520 15.07 2.47 -1.57
N GLY A 521 13.89 2.08 -2.04
CA GLY A 521 13.01 1.14 -1.36
C GLY A 521 12.26 1.78 -0.19
N GLN A 522 11.12 1.20 0.17
CA GLN A 522 10.22 1.72 1.19
C GLN A 522 9.39 0.61 1.84
N VAL A 523 9.03 0.76 3.12
CA VAL A 523 8.16 -0.20 3.85
C VAL A 523 6.95 0.51 4.44
N TYR A 524 5.76 0.08 4.03
CA TYR A 524 4.48 0.61 4.48
C TYR A 524 4.02 -0.13 5.73
N VAL A 525 3.64 0.62 6.76
CA VAL A 525 3.11 0.06 8.02
C VAL A 525 1.59 0.22 8.02
N TYR A 526 0.89 -0.90 8.20
CA TYR A 526 -0.55 -0.94 8.33
C TYR A 526 -0.92 -1.48 9.70
N GLU A 527 -1.82 -0.77 10.39
CA GLU A 527 -2.40 -1.20 11.67
C GLU A 527 -3.72 -1.92 11.44
N LEU A 528 -3.94 -3.03 12.15
CA LEU A 528 -5.15 -3.83 12.07
C LEU A 528 -6.21 -3.27 13.05
N ASP A 529 -7.37 -2.90 12.52
CA ASP A 529 -8.49 -2.46 13.35
C ASP A 529 -9.31 -3.63 13.93
N GLN A 530 -10.21 -3.30 14.85
CA GLN A 530 -11.14 -4.27 15.46
C GLN A 530 -12.12 -4.91 14.46
N GLY A 531 -12.30 -4.32 13.27
CA GLY A 531 -13.13 -4.84 12.20
C GLY A 531 -12.39 -5.78 11.24
N GLY A 532 -11.09 -6.05 11.48
CA GLY A 532 -10.27 -6.89 10.63
C GLY A 532 -9.78 -6.19 9.35
N GLN A 533 -9.74 -4.86 9.30
CA GLN A 533 -9.21 -4.09 8.19
C GLN A 533 -7.88 -3.44 8.54
N PHE A 534 -6.96 -3.43 7.57
CA PHE A 534 -5.66 -2.81 7.67
C PHE A 534 -5.70 -1.35 7.22
N HIS A 535 -5.28 -0.43 8.08
CA HIS A 535 -5.18 1.01 7.78
C HIS A 535 -3.73 1.45 7.74
N HIS A 536 -3.36 2.16 6.67
CA HIS A 536 -2.02 2.72 6.53
C HIS A 536 -1.78 3.80 7.59
N THR A 537 -0.71 3.67 8.37
CA THR A 537 -0.38 4.62 9.45
C THR A 537 0.76 5.54 9.05
N PHE A 538 1.93 4.97 8.73
CA PHE A 538 3.12 5.70 8.30
C PHE A 538 4.01 4.83 7.42
N THR A 539 5.21 5.32 7.09
CA THR A 539 6.10 4.61 6.17
C THR A 539 7.55 4.77 6.54
N LEU A 540 8.25 3.65 6.61
CA LEU A 540 9.67 3.57 6.97
C LEU A 540 10.54 3.73 5.73
N LYS A 541 11.66 4.44 5.90
CA LYS A 541 12.62 4.76 4.85
C LYS A 541 14.05 4.56 5.37
N PRO A 542 15.00 4.16 4.50
CA PRO A 542 16.40 4.03 4.87
C PRO A 542 17.06 5.41 5.05
N VAL A 543 18.30 5.43 5.55
CA VAL A 543 19.09 6.68 5.55
C VAL A 543 19.34 7.17 4.12
N ASN A 544 19.43 8.49 3.93
CA ASN A 544 19.73 9.07 2.62
C ASN A 544 21.12 8.65 2.15
N GLN A 545 21.20 8.08 0.95
CA GLN A 545 22.45 7.63 0.35
C GLN A 545 23.00 8.67 -0.62
N SER A 546 24.31 8.97 -0.55
CA SER A 546 24.96 9.80 -1.55
C SER A 546 25.40 8.93 -2.74
N CYS A 547 24.60 8.92 -3.80
CA CYS A 547 24.85 8.12 -5.00
C CYS A 547 26.09 8.59 -5.78
N CYS A 548 26.91 7.64 -6.23
CA CYS A 548 28.02 7.90 -7.16
C CYS A 548 27.48 8.19 -8.57
N THR A 549 27.09 9.43 -8.84
CA THR A 549 26.72 9.84 -10.20
C THR A 549 27.96 9.98 -11.08
N ALA A 550 27.79 9.91 -12.42
CA ALA A 550 28.86 10.05 -13.41
C ALA A 550 29.72 11.34 -13.28
N HIS A 551 29.27 12.30 -12.47
CA HIS A 551 29.94 13.58 -12.20
C HIS A 551 30.70 13.63 -10.86
N SER A 552 30.67 12.55 -10.05
CA SER A 552 31.43 12.48 -8.80
C SER A 552 32.89 12.11 -9.05
N ALA A 553 33.81 13.03 -8.73
CA ALA A 553 35.25 12.87 -8.94
C ALA A 553 35.92 11.83 -8.01
N SER A 554 35.20 11.29 -7.03
CA SER A 554 35.75 10.43 -5.96
C SER A 554 35.40 8.94 -6.10
N CYS A 555 34.62 8.52 -7.09
CA CYS A 555 34.14 7.14 -7.19
C CYS A 555 34.92 6.31 -8.21
N THR A 556 35.31 5.09 -7.84
CA THR A 556 36.06 4.12 -8.65
C THR A 556 35.17 3.34 -9.63
N ASN A 557 33.90 3.08 -9.30
CA ASN A 557 32.93 2.37 -10.15
C ASN A 557 31.84 3.31 -10.66
N LYS A 558 31.79 3.55 -11.97
CA LYS A 558 30.94 4.58 -12.61
C LYS A 558 29.62 4.06 -13.23
N ASN A 559 29.31 2.76 -13.10
CA ASN A 559 28.24 2.09 -13.86
C ASN A 559 27.30 1.19 -13.02
N GLU A 560 27.32 1.22 -11.68
CA GLU A 560 26.39 0.40 -10.87
C GLU A 560 25.09 1.14 -10.52
N PRO A 561 23.92 0.47 -10.51
CA PRO A 561 22.66 1.08 -10.08
C PRO A 561 22.77 1.56 -8.64
N CYS A 562 22.37 2.80 -8.37
CA CYS A 562 22.36 3.34 -7.01
C CYS A 562 21.00 3.09 -6.33
N GLY A 563 21.02 2.68 -5.06
CA GLY A 563 19.83 2.44 -4.25
C GLY A 563 20.09 1.49 -3.08
N ALA A 564 19.24 1.53 -2.05
CA ALA A 564 19.37 0.66 -0.86
C ALA A 564 18.58 -0.65 -1.00
N ARG A 565 17.51 -0.63 -1.82
CA ARG A 565 16.45 -1.63 -1.84
C ARG A 565 15.91 -1.97 -0.44
N PHE A 566 15.69 -0.93 0.36
CA PHE A 566 15.15 -1.07 1.70
C PHE A 566 13.78 -1.76 1.69
N GLY A 567 13.60 -2.77 2.54
CA GLY A 567 12.40 -3.60 2.56
C GLY A 567 12.49 -4.86 1.69
N THR A 568 13.69 -5.25 1.26
CA THR A 568 13.91 -6.55 0.56
C THR A 568 13.72 -7.74 1.51
N ALA A 569 13.97 -7.54 2.80
CA ALA A 569 13.65 -8.49 3.85
C ALA A 569 13.07 -7.74 5.04
N ILE A 570 12.02 -8.30 5.65
CA ILE A 570 11.39 -7.79 6.85
C ILE A 570 11.19 -8.98 7.78
N ALA A 571 11.69 -8.89 9.01
CA ALA A 571 11.52 -9.93 10.01
C ALA A 571 10.92 -9.32 11.27
N ALA A 572 9.83 -9.91 11.76
CA ALA A 572 9.43 -9.73 13.15
C ALA A 572 10.48 -10.41 14.00
N VAL A 573 11.09 -9.65 14.90
CA VAL A 573 12.06 -10.18 15.85
C VAL A 573 11.46 -10.07 17.24
N SER A 574 11.66 -11.08 18.07
CA SER A 574 11.16 -11.03 19.44
C SER A 574 11.83 -9.88 20.19
N ASP A 575 11.16 -9.38 21.24
CA ASP A 575 11.60 -8.25 22.07
C ASP A 575 13.11 -8.27 22.37
N LEU A 576 13.86 -7.37 21.71
CA LEU A 576 15.31 -7.29 21.83
C LEU A 576 15.71 -6.51 23.08
N ASN A 577 14.88 -5.58 23.57
CA ASN A 577 15.24 -4.64 24.63
C ASN A 577 14.58 -4.95 25.99
N LEU A 578 13.80 -6.04 26.04
CA LEU A 578 13.05 -6.54 27.18
C LEU A 578 12.08 -5.50 27.77
N ASP A 579 11.44 -4.69 26.92
CA ASP A 579 10.42 -3.70 27.32
C ASP A 579 8.97 -4.22 27.24
N GLY A 580 8.78 -5.45 26.76
CA GLY A 580 7.49 -6.12 26.61
C GLY A 580 6.89 -6.00 25.21
N PHE A 581 7.58 -5.37 24.26
CA PHE A 581 7.10 -5.23 22.88
C PHE A 581 8.04 -5.92 21.88
N ASN A 582 7.47 -6.64 20.92
CA ASN A 582 8.24 -7.23 19.83
C ASN A 582 8.74 -6.15 18.86
N ASP A 583 9.90 -6.43 18.26
CA ASP A 583 10.66 -5.51 17.45
C ASP A 583 10.66 -5.93 15.96
N VAL A 584 11.22 -5.10 15.09
CA VAL A 584 11.31 -5.39 13.65
C VAL A 584 12.70 -5.11 13.12
N ALA A 585 13.20 -6.03 12.30
CA ALA A 585 14.42 -5.86 11.52
C ALA A 585 14.10 -5.74 10.02
N ILE A 586 14.69 -4.75 9.34
CA ILE A 586 14.47 -4.48 7.91
C ILE A 586 15.80 -4.43 7.17
N GLY A 587 15.88 -5.20 6.09
CA GLY A 587 17.07 -5.32 5.24
C GLY A 587 17.12 -4.30 4.10
N ALA A 588 18.33 -3.82 3.84
CA ALA A 588 18.69 -2.96 2.71
C ALA A 588 19.95 -3.52 2.01
N PRO A 589 19.83 -4.64 1.27
CA PRO A 589 20.98 -5.38 0.76
C PRO A 589 21.86 -4.61 -0.25
N PHE A 590 21.36 -3.55 -0.86
CA PHE A 590 22.10 -2.81 -1.89
C PHE A 590 22.81 -1.58 -1.33
N GLU A 591 22.59 -1.26 -0.06
CA GLU A 591 23.25 -0.17 0.63
C GLU A 591 24.78 -0.31 0.63
N ASN A 592 25.48 0.84 0.54
CA ASN A 592 26.93 0.94 0.62
C ASN A 592 27.69 0.09 -0.43
N ASP A 593 27.30 0.20 -1.71
CA ASP A 593 27.94 -0.49 -2.84
C ASP A 593 27.76 -2.02 -2.74
N HIS A 594 26.50 -2.45 -2.59
CA HIS A 594 26.12 -3.87 -2.50
C HIS A 594 26.69 -4.63 -1.30
N ARG A 595 27.28 -3.93 -0.32
CA ARG A 595 27.69 -4.54 0.95
C ARG A 595 26.50 -4.88 1.85
N GLY A 596 25.44 -4.07 1.78
CA GLY A 596 24.17 -4.27 2.46
C GLY A 596 24.14 -3.74 3.90
N ALA A 597 22.94 -3.60 4.44
CA ALA A 597 22.70 -3.11 5.79
C ALA A 597 21.38 -3.66 6.37
N VAL A 598 21.24 -3.56 7.70
CA VAL A 598 20.00 -3.88 8.42
C VAL A 598 19.66 -2.78 9.42
N TYR A 599 18.38 -2.48 9.52
CA TYR A 599 17.79 -1.47 10.39
C TYR A 599 16.93 -2.16 11.45
N ILE A 600 17.05 -1.75 12.71
CA ILE A 600 16.23 -2.26 13.82
C ILE A 600 15.28 -1.17 14.30
N TYR A 601 14.01 -1.53 14.44
CA TYR A 601 12.93 -0.67 14.90
C TYR A 601 12.30 -1.28 16.14
N HIS A 602 12.10 -0.46 17.17
CA HIS A 602 11.43 -0.91 18.39
C HIS A 602 9.92 -0.87 18.30
N GLY A 603 9.28 -1.84 18.95
CA GLY A 603 7.87 -1.79 19.29
C GLY A 603 7.54 -0.60 20.21
N ASP A 604 6.31 -0.10 20.10
CA ASP A 604 5.71 0.84 21.05
C ASP A 604 4.20 0.57 21.12
N LYS A 605 3.76 -0.10 22.19
CA LYS A 605 2.37 -0.51 22.40
C LYS A 605 1.90 -1.47 21.30
N LYS A 606 1.01 -1.01 20.41
CA LYS A 606 0.50 -1.76 19.24
C LYS A 606 1.12 -1.29 17.92
N SER A 607 2.14 -0.44 17.97
CA SER A 607 2.76 0.17 16.78
C SER A 607 4.29 0.09 16.85
N LEU A 608 4.98 0.73 15.91
CA LEU A 608 6.44 0.82 15.88
C LEU A 608 6.92 2.27 16.03
N LYS A 609 8.11 2.45 16.59
CA LYS A 609 8.80 3.75 16.56
C LYS A 609 9.24 4.06 15.13
N GLU A 610 8.93 5.27 14.63
CA GLU A 610 9.29 5.65 13.24
C GLU A 610 10.80 5.72 12.97
N LYS A 611 11.59 5.99 14.02
CA LYS A 611 13.06 6.06 13.92
C LYS A 611 13.66 4.73 14.28
N PHE A 612 14.58 4.26 13.43
CA PHE A 612 15.39 3.09 13.75
C PHE A 612 16.28 3.40 14.97
N VAL A 613 16.48 2.39 15.81
CA VAL A 613 17.32 2.47 17.02
C VAL A 613 18.74 1.96 16.76
N GLN A 614 18.88 1.06 15.77
CA GLN A 614 20.17 0.57 15.31
C GLN A 614 20.22 0.55 13.80
N HIS A 615 21.39 0.92 13.29
CA HIS A 615 21.80 0.65 11.92
C HIS A 615 23.04 -0.24 11.99
N ILE A 616 22.98 -1.40 11.34
CA ILE A 616 24.08 -2.35 11.24
C ILE A 616 24.69 -2.21 9.83
N PRO A 617 25.68 -1.31 9.64
CA PRO A 617 26.33 -1.13 8.35
C PRO A 617 27.24 -2.31 8.03
N ALA A 618 26.83 -3.13 7.06
CA ALA A 618 27.62 -4.12 6.33
C ALA A 618 28.43 -5.15 7.14
N GLY A 619 27.85 -6.35 7.31
CA GLY A 619 28.62 -7.57 7.65
C GLY A 619 29.40 -8.18 6.47
N GLY A 620 29.19 -7.70 5.23
CA GLY A 620 29.87 -8.19 4.03
C GLY A 620 31.08 -7.35 3.63
N ASP A 621 32.18 -8.00 3.26
CA ASP A 621 33.40 -7.36 2.74
C ASP A 621 33.22 -6.80 1.31
N GLY A 622 32.08 -7.08 0.65
CA GLY A 622 31.80 -6.67 -0.73
C GLY A 622 32.52 -7.53 -1.78
N GLU A 623 33.32 -8.50 -1.36
CA GLU A 623 34.06 -9.41 -2.25
C GLU A 623 33.59 -10.86 -2.07
N LYS A 624 33.70 -11.39 -0.85
CA LYS A 624 33.26 -12.73 -0.46
C LYS A 624 31.81 -12.76 -0.01
N MET A 625 31.34 -11.68 0.61
CA MET A 625 29.96 -11.54 1.05
C MET A 625 29.33 -10.25 0.54
N LYS A 626 28.22 -10.37 -0.19
CA LYS A 626 27.42 -9.28 -0.78
C LYS A 626 25.98 -9.36 -0.32
N PHE A 627 25.22 -8.28 -0.48
CA PHE A 627 23.78 -8.25 -0.19
C PHE A 627 23.41 -8.64 1.25
N PHE A 628 24.22 -8.20 2.22
CA PHE A 628 23.93 -8.39 3.63
C PHE A 628 22.56 -7.79 3.98
N GLY A 629 21.68 -8.56 4.61
CA GLY A 629 20.30 -8.15 4.87
C GLY A 629 19.31 -8.58 3.79
N GLN A 630 19.69 -9.47 2.87
CA GLN A 630 18.73 -10.08 1.93
C GLN A 630 17.78 -11.09 2.58
N SER A 631 18.17 -11.65 3.73
CA SER A 631 17.32 -12.53 4.55
C SER A 631 17.67 -12.32 6.02
N ILE A 632 16.66 -12.35 6.89
CA ILE A 632 16.80 -12.04 8.32
C ILE A 632 15.89 -12.99 9.10
N HIS A 633 16.36 -13.48 10.24
CA HIS A 633 15.56 -14.27 11.18
C HIS A 633 16.05 -14.03 12.61
N GLY A 634 15.13 -13.79 13.56
CA GLY A 634 15.50 -13.47 14.95
C GLY A 634 14.36 -13.71 15.92
N VAL A 635 14.06 -14.98 16.20
CA VAL A 635 12.97 -15.39 17.11
C VAL A 635 13.45 -16.30 18.24
N MET A 636 14.73 -16.67 18.24
CA MET A 636 15.33 -17.59 19.20
C MET A 636 16.53 -16.96 19.89
N ASP A 637 16.64 -17.21 21.19
CA ASP A 637 17.89 -17.09 21.95
C ASP A 637 18.78 -18.29 21.60
N LEU A 638 19.93 -18.05 20.96
CA LEU A 638 20.84 -19.09 20.51
C LEU A 638 22.02 -19.33 21.46
N ASN A 639 22.35 -18.39 22.35
CA ASN A 639 23.44 -18.54 23.32
C ASN A 639 22.96 -18.92 24.75
N GLY A 640 21.66 -18.88 25.01
CA GLY A 640 21.04 -19.17 26.30
C GLY A 640 21.08 -18.01 27.31
N ASP A 641 21.34 -16.77 26.86
CA ASP A 641 21.44 -15.62 27.74
C ASP A 641 20.08 -14.96 28.11
N GLY A 642 18.98 -15.49 27.58
CA GLY A 642 17.62 -15.04 27.82
C GLY A 642 17.18 -13.91 26.89
N ILE A 643 17.96 -13.58 25.85
CA ILE A 643 17.67 -12.53 24.88
C ILE A 643 17.70 -13.12 23.48
N THR A 644 16.81 -12.64 22.62
CA THR A 644 16.72 -13.13 21.24
C THR A 644 17.90 -12.67 20.41
N ASP A 645 18.47 -13.59 19.63
CA ASP A 645 19.59 -13.31 18.73
C ASP A 645 19.12 -13.06 17.30
N VAL A 646 19.90 -12.32 16.52
CA VAL A 646 19.52 -11.94 15.14
C VAL A 646 20.48 -12.58 14.13
N THR A 647 19.93 -13.34 13.19
CA THR A 647 20.68 -13.94 12.08
C THR A 647 20.39 -13.18 10.79
N ILE A 648 21.45 -12.80 10.07
CA ILE A 648 21.38 -12.03 8.84
C ILE A 648 22.14 -12.75 7.73
N GLY A 649 21.46 -13.03 6.63
CA GLY A 649 22.01 -13.63 5.42
C GLY A 649 22.46 -12.60 4.38
N GLY A 650 23.39 -13.02 3.53
CA GLY A 650 23.86 -12.33 2.33
C GLY A 650 24.41 -13.35 1.34
N LEU A 651 24.65 -12.98 0.08
CA LEU A 651 25.28 -13.90 -0.86
C LEU A 651 26.72 -14.17 -0.41
N GLY A 652 27.07 -15.44 -0.26
CA GLY A 652 28.40 -15.91 0.16
C GLY A 652 28.54 -16.12 1.67
N GLY A 653 27.52 -15.80 2.48
CA GLY A 653 27.61 -16.01 3.92
C GLY A 653 26.35 -15.68 4.73
N ALA A 654 26.41 -15.95 6.03
CA ALA A 654 25.44 -15.49 7.02
C ALA A 654 26.16 -15.12 8.31
N SER A 655 25.62 -14.15 9.04
CA SER A 655 26.17 -13.72 10.33
C SER A 655 25.08 -13.78 11.41
N LEU A 656 25.43 -14.38 12.53
CA LEU A 656 24.65 -14.43 13.76
C LEU A 656 25.21 -13.38 14.73
N PHE A 657 24.34 -12.47 15.16
CA PHE A 657 24.67 -11.42 16.12
C PHE A 657 24.00 -11.72 17.45
N TRP A 658 24.80 -11.66 18.52
CA TRP A 658 24.31 -11.80 19.90
C TRP A 658 23.65 -10.50 20.35
N SER A 659 22.53 -10.61 21.04
CA SER A 659 21.92 -9.43 21.68
C SER A 659 22.52 -9.22 23.07
N ARG A 660 22.92 -7.98 23.39
CA ARG A 660 23.43 -7.60 24.70
C ARG A 660 22.29 -7.27 25.64
N ASP A 661 22.47 -7.59 26.91
CA ASP A 661 21.52 -7.25 27.96
C ASP A 661 21.35 -5.73 28.12
N VAL A 662 20.19 -5.31 28.60
CA VAL A 662 19.83 -3.89 28.76
C VAL A 662 19.78 -3.53 30.24
N ALA A 663 20.52 -2.50 30.63
CA ALA A 663 20.60 -2.03 32.00
C ALA A 663 19.89 -0.69 32.19
N ALA A 664 19.02 -0.64 33.20
CA ALA A 664 18.41 0.58 33.70
C ALA A 664 19.31 1.21 34.77
N LEU A 665 19.85 2.40 34.48
CA LEU A 665 20.66 3.19 35.39
C LEU A 665 19.95 4.51 35.70
N ARG A 666 19.55 4.69 36.96
CA ARG A 666 18.92 5.93 37.44
C ARG A 666 19.85 6.63 38.42
N ALA A 667 19.90 7.96 38.36
CA ALA A 667 20.71 8.77 39.26
C ALA A 667 19.85 9.82 39.95
N ASN A 668 20.21 10.16 41.19
CA ASN A 668 19.60 11.25 41.96
C ASN A 668 20.68 12.00 42.74
N MET A 669 20.48 13.31 42.94
CA MET A 669 21.41 14.20 43.63
C MET A 669 20.68 15.01 44.70
N THR A 670 21.21 15.03 45.92
CA THR A 670 20.67 15.81 47.03
C THR A 670 21.75 16.66 47.70
N PHE A 671 21.35 17.77 48.33
CA PHE A 671 22.26 18.72 48.94
C PHE A 671 21.87 19.01 50.39
N ASP A 672 22.88 19.14 51.25
CA ASP A 672 22.76 19.58 52.64
C ASP A 672 23.76 20.72 52.91
N PRO A 673 23.31 21.95 53.19
CA PRO A 673 21.90 22.38 53.28
C PRO A 673 21.24 22.53 51.89
N VAL A 674 19.89 22.39 51.85
CA VAL A 674 19.08 22.57 50.63
C VAL A 674 19.06 23.99 50.05
N LYS A 675 19.49 24.99 50.85
CA LYS A 675 19.64 26.40 50.47
C LYS A 675 20.96 26.93 51.06
N ILE A 676 21.68 27.74 50.30
CA ILE A 676 22.99 28.26 50.71
C ILE A 676 22.85 29.68 51.24
N ASN A 677 23.10 29.87 52.54
CA ASN A 677 23.23 31.19 53.16
C ASN A 677 24.71 31.59 53.27
N LEU A 678 25.11 32.63 52.56
CA LEU A 678 26.51 33.07 52.46
C LEU A 678 27.04 33.79 53.71
N GLN A 679 26.16 34.23 54.61
CA GLN A 679 26.56 34.83 55.89
C GLN A 679 26.97 33.77 56.93
N LYS A 680 26.56 32.51 56.74
CA LYS A 680 26.82 31.40 57.66
C LYS A 680 28.04 30.60 57.19
N THR A 681 29.24 31.03 57.59
CA THR A 681 30.47 30.27 57.32
C THR A 681 30.55 29.06 58.24
N GLN A 682 30.35 27.86 57.67
CA GLN A 682 30.22 26.60 58.42
C GLN A 682 31.53 25.80 58.49
N CYS A 683 32.52 26.12 57.67
CA CYS A 683 33.77 25.37 57.58
C CYS A 683 34.97 26.27 57.29
N VAL A 684 36.17 25.79 57.63
CA VAL A 684 37.43 26.45 57.31
C VAL A 684 38.13 25.67 56.19
N HIS A 685 38.43 26.34 55.07
CA HIS A 685 39.17 25.77 53.95
C HIS A 685 40.35 26.71 53.60
N ALA A 686 41.57 26.16 53.52
CA ALA A 686 42.80 26.92 53.30
C ALA A 686 42.99 28.13 54.26
N GLY A 687 42.56 28.00 55.52
CA GLY A 687 42.67 29.05 56.54
C GLY A 687 41.63 30.17 56.47
N ARG A 688 40.60 30.06 55.60
CA ARG A 688 39.48 31.01 55.50
C ARG A 688 38.16 30.35 55.86
N ALA A 689 37.31 31.07 56.59
CA ALA A 689 35.93 30.65 56.83
C ALA A 689 35.12 30.75 55.53
N SER A 690 34.43 29.67 55.14
CA SER A 690 33.59 29.61 53.94
C SER A 690 32.35 28.74 54.19
N VAL A 691 31.44 28.72 53.22
CA VAL A 691 30.25 27.86 53.21
C VAL A 691 30.60 26.54 52.52
N CYS A 692 30.46 25.44 53.24
CA CYS A 692 30.57 24.09 52.69
C CYS A 692 29.16 23.54 52.45
N VAL A 693 28.98 22.83 51.35
CA VAL A 693 27.74 22.10 51.05
C VAL A 693 28.11 20.66 50.78
N GLN A 694 27.43 19.75 51.46
CA GLN A 694 27.55 18.32 51.23
C GLN A 694 26.54 17.89 50.18
N MET A 695 27.01 17.21 49.14
CA MET A 695 26.20 16.67 48.05
C MET A 695 26.24 15.15 48.13
N THR A 696 25.08 14.50 48.06
CA THR A 696 24.98 13.05 47.97
C THR A 696 24.45 12.68 46.59
N VAL A 697 25.21 11.88 45.84
CA VAL A 697 24.81 11.35 44.53
C VAL A 697 24.54 9.87 44.68
N CYS A 698 23.34 9.42 44.34
CA CYS A 698 22.93 8.02 44.39
C CYS A 698 22.69 7.47 42.99
N PHE A 699 23.13 6.24 42.75
CA PHE A 699 22.89 5.48 41.53
C PHE A 699 22.13 4.21 41.88
N ASP A 700 21.04 3.96 41.16
CA ASP A 700 20.25 2.74 41.19
C ASP A 700 20.48 2.00 39.87
N TYR A 701 21.01 0.77 39.93
CA TYR A 701 21.37 -0.02 38.76
C TYR A 701 20.63 -1.36 38.78
N SER A 702 19.98 -1.69 37.66
CA SER A 702 19.30 -2.97 37.48
C SER A 702 19.37 -3.43 36.04
N ILE A 703 19.61 -4.71 35.84
CA ILE A 703 19.67 -5.35 34.52
C ILE A 703 18.31 -5.99 34.23
N LYS A 704 17.79 -5.83 33.01
CA LYS A 704 16.43 -6.27 32.65
C LYS A 704 16.28 -7.78 32.51
N SER A 705 17.29 -8.50 31.99
CA SER A 705 17.17 -9.96 31.88
C SER A 705 17.11 -10.64 33.25
N ASN A 706 16.37 -11.75 33.34
CA ASN A 706 16.20 -12.51 34.59
C ASN A 706 17.21 -13.67 34.75
N ASN A 707 18.33 -13.65 34.02
CA ASN A 707 19.23 -14.79 34.00
C ASN A 707 19.91 -15.04 35.36
N GLN A 708 20.01 -16.31 35.76
CA GLN A 708 20.43 -16.73 37.13
C GLN A 708 21.95 -16.75 37.35
N ASP A 709 22.75 -16.52 36.31
CA ASP A 709 24.20 -16.45 36.43
C ASP A 709 24.64 -15.19 37.20
N GLU A 710 25.70 -15.30 38.00
CA GLU A 710 26.28 -14.17 38.74
C GLU A 710 26.73 -13.06 37.78
N LYS A 711 25.87 -12.05 37.60
CA LYS A 711 26.15 -10.91 36.73
C LYS A 711 27.32 -10.10 37.30
N PRO A 712 28.38 -9.85 36.51
CA PRO A 712 29.57 -9.15 37.00
C PRO A 712 29.23 -7.71 37.38
N ALA A 713 29.93 -7.18 38.39
CA ALA A 713 29.75 -5.80 38.83
C ALA A 713 30.11 -4.81 37.71
N ALA A 714 29.20 -3.89 37.41
CA ALA A 714 29.42 -2.82 36.45
C ALA A 714 30.20 -1.68 37.09
N VAL A 715 31.06 -1.01 36.32
CA VAL A 715 31.75 0.20 36.77
C VAL A 715 31.04 1.41 36.18
N ILE A 716 30.39 2.21 37.03
CA ILE A 716 29.76 3.47 36.63
C ILE A 716 30.80 4.57 36.70
N ARG A 717 30.95 5.31 35.60
CA ARG A 717 31.75 6.54 35.54
C ARG A 717 30.81 7.73 35.59
N TYR A 718 31.12 8.69 36.45
CA TYR A 718 30.34 9.92 36.54
C TYR A 718 31.23 11.16 36.60
N ASN A 719 30.74 12.24 36.01
CA ASN A 719 31.36 13.56 36.02
C ASN A 719 30.40 14.55 36.69
N LEU A 720 30.89 15.23 37.71
CA LEU A 720 30.17 16.33 38.37
C LEU A 720 30.82 17.65 37.97
N THR A 721 29.99 18.60 37.52
CA THR A 721 30.44 19.96 37.19
C THR A 721 29.63 20.98 37.98
N LEU A 722 30.32 21.77 38.80
CA LEU A 722 29.77 22.92 39.50
C LEU A 722 29.73 24.14 38.55
N ASP A 723 28.61 24.86 38.54
CA ASP A 723 28.39 26.06 37.73
C ASP A 723 28.71 25.83 36.24
N ALA A 724 28.16 24.74 35.67
CA ALA A 724 28.52 24.28 34.32
C ALA A 724 28.29 25.35 33.22
N LEU A 725 27.32 26.25 33.41
CA LEU A 725 26.97 27.32 32.46
C LEU A 725 27.85 28.58 32.59
N ARG A 726 28.67 28.72 33.64
CA ARG A 726 29.46 29.94 33.91
C ARG A 726 30.92 29.79 33.50
N ALA A 727 31.53 30.87 33.03
CA ALA A 727 32.96 30.90 32.70
C ALA A 727 33.87 30.83 33.94
N LYS A 728 33.41 31.36 35.09
CA LYS A 728 34.08 31.27 36.39
C LYS A 728 33.11 30.62 37.39
N ALA A 729 33.48 29.47 37.91
CA ALA A 729 32.66 28.76 38.89
C ALA A 729 32.69 29.48 40.24
N ARG A 730 31.52 29.54 40.89
CA ARG A 730 31.34 30.10 42.23
C ARG A 730 31.65 29.11 43.35
N ALA A 731 31.79 27.84 43.02
CA ALA A 731 32.12 26.79 43.95
C ALA A 731 33.26 25.92 43.42
N SER A 732 34.02 25.31 44.32
CA SER A 732 35.09 24.36 44.01
C SER A 732 35.01 23.16 44.95
N PHE A 733 35.38 21.97 44.48
CA PHE A 733 35.39 20.78 45.33
C PHE A 733 36.49 20.87 46.41
N LYS A 734 36.19 20.40 47.63
CA LYS A 734 37.10 20.49 48.79
C LYS A 734 38.33 19.58 48.65
N ALA A 735 38.21 18.49 47.89
CA ALA A 735 39.19 17.41 47.79
C ALA A 735 40.20 17.55 46.63
N SER A 736 40.10 18.58 45.78
CA SER A 736 41.07 18.80 44.69
C SER A 736 42.27 19.61 45.18
N ASP A 737 43.49 19.11 44.90
CA ASP A 737 44.76 19.79 45.21
C ASP A 737 44.94 21.10 44.42
N ASP A 738 44.14 21.31 43.37
CA ASP A 738 44.14 22.51 42.54
C ASP A 738 43.06 23.52 42.97
N LYS A 739 43.48 24.78 43.19
CA LYS A 739 42.67 25.89 43.76
C LYS A 739 41.46 26.34 42.92
N SER A 740 41.11 25.66 41.83
CA SER A 740 40.04 26.07 40.91
C SER A 740 39.25 24.93 40.28
N ASP A 741 39.31 23.71 40.82
CA ASP A 741 38.68 22.58 40.14
C ASP A 741 37.17 22.53 40.41
N ARG A 742 36.40 22.98 39.43
CA ARG A 742 34.93 22.95 39.42
C ARG A 742 34.37 21.61 38.97
N ARG A 743 35.24 20.69 38.54
CA ARG A 743 34.87 19.37 38.03
C ARG A 743 35.50 18.29 38.89
N ILE A 744 34.77 17.21 39.08
CA ILE A 744 35.32 15.98 39.62
C ILE A 744 34.79 14.82 38.78
N THR A 745 35.67 13.86 38.50
CA THR A 745 35.32 12.60 37.87
C THR A 745 35.48 11.52 38.91
N GLY A 746 34.44 10.70 39.07
CA GLY A 746 34.45 9.54 39.95
C GLY A 746 34.09 8.26 39.21
N SER A 747 34.41 7.14 39.84
CA SER A 747 34.00 5.81 39.39
C SER A 747 33.58 4.97 40.58
N LEU A 748 32.52 4.19 40.44
CA LEU A 748 32.08 3.24 41.45
C LEU A 748 31.72 1.90 40.80
N SER A 749 31.95 0.81 41.52
CA SER A 749 31.51 -0.52 41.11
C SER A 749 30.14 -0.80 41.73
N ILE A 750 29.15 -1.23 40.95
CA ILE A 750 27.77 -1.51 41.38
C ILE A 750 27.31 -2.88 40.84
N THR A 751 26.55 -3.61 41.64
CA THR A 751 25.98 -4.92 41.26
C THR A 751 24.51 -4.79 40.87
N ASP A 752 23.94 -5.84 40.27
CA ASP A 752 22.54 -5.84 39.84
C ASP A 752 21.57 -5.64 41.03
N LYS A 753 20.54 -4.81 40.83
CA LYS A 753 19.52 -4.43 41.83
C LYS A 753 20.11 -3.77 43.09
N GLU A 754 21.29 -3.16 42.97
CA GLU A 754 21.96 -2.45 44.05
C GLU A 754 21.77 -0.93 43.91
N ARG A 755 21.72 -0.25 45.06
CA ARG A 755 21.80 1.22 45.15
C ARG A 755 23.08 1.62 45.84
N LYS A 756 23.91 2.45 45.21
CA LYS A 756 25.12 3.03 45.83
C LYS A 756 25.10 4.54 45.79
N CYS A 757 25.52 5.16 46.89
CA CYS A 757 25.62 6.60 46.99
C CYS A 757 27.05 7.04 47.31
N VAL A 758 27.48 8.15 46.72
CA VAL A 758 28.76 8.80 46.98
C VAL A 758 28.49 10.20 47.53
N GLN A 759 29.29 10.61 48.50
CA GLN A 759 29.21 11.94 49.11
C GLN A 759 30.40 12.78 48.66
N GLU A 760 30.10 13.98 48.17
CA GLU A 760 31.09 14.97 47.77
C GLU A 760 30.85 16.27 48.54
N THR A 761 31.91 17.02 48.83
CA THR A 761 31.78 18.33 49.50
C THR A 761 32.40 19.41 48.64
N PHE A 762 31.65 20.47 48.40
CA PHE A 762 32.16 21.65 47.71
C PHE A 762 32.09 22.89 48.60
N VAL A 763 32.93 23.87 48.26
CA VAL A 763 33.14 25.10 49.03
C VAL A 763 32.81 26.29 48.13
N MET A 764 32.10 27.28 48.69
CA MET A 764 31.77 28.51 47.99
C MET A 764 32.96 29.48 47.92
N SER A 765 33.06 30.25 46.84
CA SER A 765 34.06 31.30 46.65
C SER A 765 33.69 32.58 47.41
N PRO A 766 34.66 33.44 47.78
CA PRO A 766 34.39 34.65 48.58
C PRO A 766 33.89 35.86 47.78
N ARG A 767 33.93 35.83 46.44
CA ARG A 767 33.38 36.88 45.57
C ARG A 767 32.30 36.28 44.70
N LEU A 768 31.05 36.47 45.10
CA LEU A 768 29.92 35.84 44.45
C LEU A 768 28.98 36.87 43.84
N ASP A 769 28.47 36.49 42.68
CA ASP A 769 27.28 37.09 42.11
C ASP A 769 26.08 36.30 42.65
N PHE A 770 25.23 36.99 43.42
CA PHE A 770 24.05 36.45 44.12
C PHE A 770 22.83 36.31 43.20
N ARG A 771 23.00 36.57 41.89
CA ARG A 771 21.87 36.65 40.96
C ARG A 771 21.30 35.30 40.53
N GLU A 772 22.10 34.23 40.49
CA GLU A 772 21.66 32.94 39.92
C GLU A 772 21.83 31.79 40.90
N PRO A 773 20.96 30.76 40.92
CA PRO A 773 21.22 29.57 41.74
C PRO A 773 22.50 28.87 41.29
N LEU A 774 23.12 28.09 42.19
CA LEU A 774 24.29 27.27 41.85
C LEU A 774 23.82 26.03 41.10
N MET A 775 24.17 25.90 39.82
CA MET A 775 23.78 24.73 39.03
C MET A 775 24.86 23.65 39.11
N VAL A 776 24.46 22.43 39.45
CA VAL A 776 25.32 21.24 39.47
C VAL A 776 24.85 20.27 38.40
N SER A 777 25.75 19.93 37.49
CA SER A 777 25.49 18.97 36.41
C SER A 777 26.18 17.65 36.71
N LEU A 778 25.43 16.55 36.62
CA LEU A 778 25.94 15.18 36.71
C LEU A 778 25.75 14.49 35.36
N GLU A 779 26.84 14.06 34.76
CA GLU A 779 26.86 13.17 33.59
C GLU A 779 27.32 11.79 34.06
N PHE A 780 26.65 10.73 33.63
CA PHE A 780 26.96 9.37 34.07
C PHE A 780 26.74 8.33 32.98
N GLY A 781 27.49 7.23 33.08
CA GLY A 781 27.40 6.10 32.15
C GLY A 781 28.25 4.92 32.61
N LEU A 782 28.30 3.88 31.77
CA LEU A 782 29.18 2.74 32.01
C LEU A 782 30.62 3.14 31.64
N ALA A 783 31.60 2.66 32.41
CA ALA A 783 33.01 2.95 32.16
C ALA A 783 33.54 2.21 30.92
N ASP A 784 32.99 1.03 30.63
CA ASP A 784 33.23 0.25 29.41
C ASP A 784 31.88 0.07 28.70
N GLU A 785 31.69 0.75 27.56
CA GLU A 785 30.48 0.66 26.75
C GLU A 785 30.54 -0.52 25.75
N ASP A 786 31.73 -1.09 25.55
CA ASP A 786 31.98 -2.16 24.59
C ASP A 786 31.76 -3.55 25.18
N LYS A 787 31.72 -3.67 26.51
CA LYS A 787 31.53 -4.94 27.23
C LYS A 787 30.38 -4.84 28.23
N GLY A 788 29.65 -5.94 28.38
CA GLY A 788 28.52 -6.03 29.31
C GLY A 788 27.23 -5.42 28.75
N PRO A 789 26.25 -5.06 29.60
CA PRO A 789 24.96 -4.58 29.14
C PRO A 789 25.03 -3.18 28.52
N VAL A 790 24.08 -2.86 27.66
CA VAL A 790 23.86 -1.52 27.08
C VAL A 790 22.88 -0.75 27.97
N LEU A 791 23.06 0.56 28.13
CA LEU A 791 22.12 1.38 28.91
C LEU A 791 20.80 1.58 28.16
N ASP A 792 19.68 1.50 28.88
CA ASP A 792 18.33 1.77 28.36
C ASP A 792 18.26 3.20 27.77
N GLU A 793 17.87 3.29 26.50
CA GLU A 793 17.77 4.55 25.75
C GLU A 793 16.70 5.49 26.32
N ASN A 794 15.66 4.95 26.96
CA ASN A 794 14.57 5.73 27.51
C ASN A 794 14.95 6.45 28.81
N LEU A 795 16.15 6.19 29.37
CA LEU A 795 16.63 6.81 30.60
C LEU A 795 17.68 7.91 30.33
N PRO A 796 17.66 9.01 31.09
CA PRO A 796 18.61 10.10 30.91
C PRO A 796 20.02 9.68 31.32
N ARG A 797 21.03 10.17 30.58
CA ARG A 797 22.47 10.00 30.91
C ARG A 797 23.08 11.19 31.64
N SER A 798 22.28 12.22 31.90
CA SER A 798 22.67 13.37 32.70
C SER A 798 21.48 13.97 33.45
N ILE A 799 21.76 14.53 34.63
CA ILE A 799 20.81 15.28 35.43
C ILE A 799 21.44 16.61 35.85
N ASN A 800 20.63 17.66 35.89
CA ASN A 800 21.04 18.98 36.33
C ASN A 800 20.16 19.40 37.51
N GLU A 801 20.79 19.79 38.60
CA GLU A 801 20.11 20.26 39.81
C GLU A 801 20.59 21.66 40.18
N THR A 802 19.73 22.46 40.81
CA THR A 802 20.05 23.84 41.19
C THR A 802 19.87 24.06 42.68
N ILE A 803 20.82 24.76 43.30
CA ILE A 803 20.79 25.11 44.72
C ILE A 803 20.58 26.62 44.88
N PRO A 804 19.50 27.07 45.54
CA PRO A 804 19.25 28.50 45.76
C PRO A 804 20.30 29.16 46.67
N LEU A 805 20.64 30.41 46.35
CA LEU A 805 21.47 31.30 47.17
C LEU A 805 20.56 32.35 47.82
N VAL A 806 20.57 32.46 49.15
CA VAL A 806 19.69 33.38 49.90
C VAL A 806 20.48 34.29 50.83
N ASP A 807 19.99 35.52 51.02
CA ASP A 807 20.52 36.52 51.96
C ASP A 807 19.36 37.05 52.85
N CYS A 808 19.11 36.34 53.97
CA CYS A 808 17.96 36.57 54.86
C CYS A 808 18.30 37.30 56.16
N GLY A 809 19.43 38.00 56.21
CA GLY A 809 19.86 38.71 57.42
C GLY A 809 20.12 37.77 58.62
N ILE A 810 20.11 38.35 59.82
CA ILE A 810 20.53 37.69 61.07
C ILE A 810 19.46 36.73 61.62
N ASP A 811 18.19 36.94 61.24
CA ASP A 811 17.03 36.21 61.78
C ASP A 811 16.72 34.88 61.04
N GLU A 812 17.60 34.50 60.10
CA GLU A 812 17.59 33.23 59.32
C GLU A 812 16.30 32.93 58.51
N ARG A 813 15.28 33.80 58.51
CA ARG A 813 14.00 33.59 57.79
C ARG A 813 13.61 34.81 56.96
N CYS A 814 13.58 34.64 55.63
CA CYS A 814 12.93 35.59 54.72
C CYS A 814 11.45 35.24 54.59
N ILE A 815 10.54 36.09 55.09
CA ILE A 815 9.10 35.87 54.94
C ILE A 815 8.57 36.77 53.81
N ALA A 816 8.34 36.18 52.64
CA ALA A 816 7.69 36.83 51.50
C ALA A 816 6.15 36.78 51.63
N ASP A 817 5.48 37.63 50.86
CA ASP A 817 4.01 37.70 50.78
C ASP A 817 3.64 38.05 49.34
N LEU A 818 3.42 37.02 48.53
CA LEU A 818 3.14 37.16 47.11
C LEU A 818 1.64 37.36 46.89
N SER A 819 1.28 38.15 45.87
CA SER A 819 -0.11 38.37 45.49
C SER A 819 -0.21 38.44 43.98
N LEU A 820 -1.07 37.60 43.38
CA LEU A 820 -1.18 37.39 41.94
C LEU A 820 -2.55 37.82 41.40
N LYS A 821 -2.55 38.55 40.28
CA LYS A 821 -3.75 38.88 39.50
C LYS A 821 -3.51 38.52 38.03
N ALA A 822 -4.45 37.80 37.42
CA ALA A 822 -4.37 37.42 36.01
C ALA A 822 -5.71 37.59 35.29
N GLU A 823 -5.71 38.23 34.12
CA GLU A 823 -6.93 38.48 33.33
C GLU A 823 -6.72 38.17 31.83
N PRO A 824 -7.64 37.45 31.16
CA PRO A 824 -7.56 37.18 29.72
C PRO A 824 -8.07 38.34 28.87
N SER A 825 -7.59 38.45 27.63
CA SER A 825 -8.04 39.43 26.64
C SER A 825 -9.47 39.20 26.15
N VAL A 826 -9.93 37.94 26.19
CA VAL A 826 -11.26 37.52 25.72
C VAL A 826 -11.98 36.69 26.77
N LYS A 827 -13.30 36.88 26.89
CA LYS A 827 -14.18 36.11 27.79
C LYS A 827 -14.90 34.95 27.09
N ARG A 828 -14.92 34.94 25.75
CA ARG A 828 -15.50 33.89 24.88
C ARG A 828 -14.87 34.00 23.48
N MET A 829 -14.72 32.87 22.78
CA MET A 829 -14.03 32.84 21.48
C MET A 829 -14.73 31.94 20.46
N LEU A 830 -14.75 32.35 19.19
CA LEU A 830 -15.09 31.50 18.04
C LEU A 830 -13.81 31.32 17.21
N ILE A 831 -13.27 30.11 17.19
CA ILE A 831 -12.04 29.77 16.48
C ILE A 831 -12.35 29.59 14.99
N ARG A 832 -11.65 30.37 14.15
CA ARG A 832 -11.82 30.34 12.68
C ARG A 832 -10.62 29.69 11.97
N GLY A 833 -9.50 29.48 12.66
CA GLY A 833 -8.30 28.82 12.16
C GLY A 833 -7.03 29.13 12.97
N ASN A 834 -5.85 28.81 12.41
CA ASN A 834 -4.55 28.81 13.12
C ASN A 834 -3.94 30.20 13.43
N LYS A 835 -4.73 31.27 13.48
CA LYS A 835 -4.23 32.66 13.67
C LYS A 835 -4.93 33.42 14.81
N ASP A 836 -5.67 32.69 15.62
CA ASP A 836 -6.44 33.22 16.73
C ASP A 836 -5.56 33.24 18.00
N GLU A 837 -5.34 34.43 18.57
CA GLU A 837 -4.45 34.65 19.73
C GLU A 837 -5.23 34.96 21.03
N ILE A 838 -4.77 34.41 22.15
CA ILE A 838 -5.25 34.74 23.51
C ILE A 838 -4.11 35.42 24.27
N VAL A 839 -4.39 36.56 24.91
CA VAL A 839 -3.40 37.29 25.71
C VAL A 839 -3.83 37.29 27.16
N VAL A 840 -2.98 36.79 28.06
CA VAL A 840 -3.20 36.80 29.51
C VAL A 840 -2.29 37.85 30.13
N LYS A 841 -2.89 38.86 30.77
CA LYS A 841 -2.16 39.89 31.52
C LYS A 841 -1.96 39.39 32.95
N VAL A 842 -0.71 39.34 33.39
CA VAL A 842 -0.32 38.87 34.71
C VAL A 842 0.32 40.02 35.50
N ASN A 843 -0.09 40.18 36.74
CA ASN A 843 0.43 41.16 37.67
C ASN A 843 0.74 40.47 39.00
N ILE A 844 1.96 40.61 39.49
CA ILE A 844 2.45 39.98 40.72
C ILE A 844 3.11 41.01 41.63
N ARG A 845 2.77 40.97 42.91
CA ARG A 845 3.30 41.87 43.93
C ARG A 845 3.87 41.09 45.10
N ASN A 846 4.98 41.56 45.66
CA ASN A 846 5.50 41.09 46.94
C ASN A 846 5.32 42.18 48.01
N SER A 847 4.69 41.87 49.13
CA SER A 847 4.35 42.85 50.18
C SER A 847 5.26 42.81 51.43
N LYS A 848 6.14 41.81 51.55
CA LYS A 848 7.03 41.62 52.72
C LYS A 848 8.52 41.51 52.34
N ASP A 849 9.30 40.60 52.92
CA ASP A 849 10.74 40.47 52.66
C ASP A 849 11.00 40.03 51.22
N ASN A 850 12.25 40.14 50.76
CA ASN A 850 12.62 39.74 49.40
C ASN A 850 12.17 38.29 49.09
N ALA A 851 11.41 38.13 48.01
CA ALA A 851 11.02 36.83 47.48
C ALA A 851 12.07 36.35 46.49
N TYR A 852 12.92 35.40 46.89
CA TYR A 852 14.00 34.89 46.06
C TYR A 852 13.48 33.90 45.02
N ASN A 853 14.01 33.97 43.80
CA ASN A 853 13.65 33.06 42.70
C ASN A 853 12.13 33.00 42.43
N THR A 854 11.47 34.17 42.49
CA THR A 854 10.03 34.27 42.22
C THR A 854 9.71 33.82 40.81
N LYS A 855 8.79 32.85 40.71
CA LYS A 855 8.37 32.21 39.47
C LYS A 855 6.87 32.29 39.35
N VAL A 856 6.39 32.68 38.18
CA VAL A 856 5.00 32.53 37.80
C VAL A 856 4.89 31.38 36.82
N THR A 857 4.12 30.37 37.22
CA THR A 857 3.78 29.22 36.41
C THR A 857 2.41 29.42 35.79
N LEU A 858 2.29 29.24 34.47
CA LEU A 858 1.04 29.14 33.75
C LEU A 858 0.88 27.70 33.27
N SER A 859 -0.11 26.98 33.81
CA SER A 859 -0.53 25.67 33.32
C SER A 859 -1.79 25.86 32.47
N PHE A 860 -1.75 25.41 31.22
CA PHE A 860 -2.86 25.58 30.28
C PHE A 860 -3.31 24.23 29.68
N THR A 861 -4.48 24.20 29.06
CA THR A 861 -4.94 23.01 28.33
C THR A 861 -4.22 22.87 26.98
N PRO A 862 -4.07 21.63 26.44
CA PRO A 862 -3.38 21.39 25.15
C PRO A 862 -3.97 22.11 23.93
N HIS A 863 -5.15 22.73 24.08
CA HIS A 863 -5.87 23.56 23.11
C HIS A 863 -5.15 24.84 22.71
N ILE A 864 -4.17 25.26 23.51
CA ILE A 864 -3.42 26.47 23.25
C ILE A 864 -1.93 26.20 23.39
N ASN A 865 -1.15 26.83 22.53
CA ASN A 865 0.30 26.78 22.50
C ASN A 865 0.85 28.10 23.01
N TYR A 866 1.91 28.05 23.82
CA TYR A 866 2.62 29.25 24.21
C TYR A 866 3.29 29.88 22.98
N ALA A 867 3.01 31.17 22.73
CA ALA A 867 3.59 31.91 21.62
C ALA A 867 4.79 32.75 22.07
N LYS A 868 4.55 33.68 23.01
CA LYS A 868 5.59 34.58 23.55
C LYS A 868 5.14 35.29 24.83
N VAL A 869 6.11 35.87 25.53
CA VAL A 869 5.92 36.76 26.68
C VAL A 869 6.38 38.18 26.34
N GLU A 870 5.66 39.21 26.82
CA GLU A 870 6.00 40.62 26.63
C GLU A 870 5.91 41.37 27.97
N PRO A 871 6.93 42.11 28.43
CA PRO A 871 8.29 42.20 27.85
C PRO A 871 9.04 40.87 27.92
N GLU A 872 10.08 40.71 27.08
CA GLU A 872 10.91 39.49 27.07
C GLU A 872 11.47 39.21 28.47
N THR A 873 10.97 38.14 29.08
CA THR A 873 11.34 37.64 30.41
C THR A 873 11.89 36.22 30.28
N LEU A 874 12.73 35.78 31.22
CA LEU A 874 13.26 34.41 31.25
C LEU A 874 12.13 33.43 31.56
N CYS A 875 11.46 32.94 30.52
CA CYS A 875 10.43 31.92 30.61
C CYS A 875 10.91 30.61 29.99
N THR A 876 10.63 29.50 30.66
CA THR A 876 10.89 28.15 30.18
C THR A 876 9.57 27.44 29.91
N LEU A 877 9.46 26.80 28.76
CA LEU A 877 8.30 26.01 28.36
C LEU A 877 8.58 24.53 28.60
N ASN A 878 7.71 23.86 29.35
CA ASN A 878 7.73 22.42 29.54
C ASN A 878 6.32 21.86 29.28
N ASN A 879 6.10 21.28 28.10
CA ASN A 879 4.79 20.83 27.62
C ASN A 879 3.71 21.93 27.73
N THR A 880 2.70 21.75 28.57
CA THR A 880 1.59 22.69 28.78
C THR A 880 1.80 23.61 29.99
N LYS A 881 3.05 23.73 30.45
CA LYS A 881 3.44 24.54 31.59
C LYS A 881 4.51 25.54 31.15
N VAL A 882 4.24 26.83 31.32
CA VAL A 882 5.21 27.91 31.12
C VAL A 882 5.62 28.44 32.48
N GLU A 883 6.91 28.44 32.77
CA GLU A 883 7.46 28.97 34.01
C GLU A 883 8.29 30.22 33.70
N CYS A 884 7.82 31.38 34.16
CA CYS A 884 8.44 32.67 33.95
C CYS A 884 9.09 33.18 35.24
N ALA A 885 10.38 33.54 35.18
CA ALA A 885 11.06 34.21 36.27
C ALA A 885 10.63 35.68 36.37
N VAL A 886 10.29 36.15 37.56
CA VAL A 886 9.80 37.52 37.79
C VAL A 886 10.67 38.23 38.83
N GLY A 887 11.08 39.47 38.53
CA GLY A 887 11.93 40.26 39.42
C GLY A 887 13.33 39.66 39.62
N TYR A 888 13.83 38.85 38.68
CA TYR A 888 15.10 38.14 38.84
C TYR A 888 16.25 39.07 39.27
N PRO A 889 16.97 38.79 40.37
CA PRO A 889 17.04 37.51 41.10
C PRO A 889 16.08 37.36 42.30
N PHE A 890 15.43 38.45 42.73
CA PHE A 890 14.42 38.43 43.79
C PHE A 890 13.40 39.54 43.56
N LEU A 891 12.11 39.24 43.79
CA LEU A 891 11.09 40.28 43.80
C LEU A 891 11.22 41.04 45.12
N GLY A 892 11.65 42.30 45.04
CA GLY A 892 11.95 43.13 46.20
C GLY A 892 10.73 43.39 47.09
N SER A 893 10.99 43.82 48.32
CA SER A 893 9.94 44.21 49.26
C SER A 893 9.08 45.35 48.71
N ASN A 894 7.75 45.19 48.73
CA ASN A 894 6.77 46.15 48.24
C ASN A 894 6.90 46.50 46.75
N VAL A 895 7.44 45.58 45.94
CA VAL A 895 7.57 45.73 44.48
C VAL A 895 6.45 44.97 43.76
N GLU A 896 5.95 45.56 42.67
CA GLU A 896 4.93 45.00 41.78
C GLU A 896 5.47 44.96 40.35
N GLU A 897 5.28 43.83 39.67
CA GLU A 897 5.77 43.54 38.32
C GLU A 897 4.63 43.02 37.44
N HIS A 898 4.63 43.39 36.16
CA HIS A 898 3.58 43.01 35.23
C HIS A 898 4.15 42.55 33.88
N PHE A 899 3.52 41.54 33.30
CA PHE A 899 3.86 41.03 31.96
C PHE A 899 2.61 40.40 31.32
N GLN A 900 2.66 40.17 30.02
CA GLN A 900 1.59 39.51 29.29
C GLN A 900 2.12 38.28 28.55
N VAL A 901 1.36 37.19 28.62
CA VAL A 901 1.65 35.93 27.94
C VAL A 901 0.67 35.75 26.80
N ARG A 902 1.19 35.48 25.61
CA ARG A 902 0.40 35.19 24.41
C ARG A 902 0.35 33.71 24.14
N PHE A 903 -0.82 33.25 23.74
CA PHE A 903 -1.08 31.88 23.36
C PHE A 903 -1.73 31.82 21.97
N ASP A 904 -1.27 30.89 21.14
CA ASP A 904 -1.86 30.55 19.86
C ASP A 904 -2.81 29.37 20.02
N VAL A 905 -3.92 29.36 19.32
CA VAL A 905 -4.87 28.23 19.36
C VAL A 905 -4.32 27.01 18.60
N ASN A 906 -4.38 25.83 19.23
CA ASN A 906 -4.01 24.54 18.66
C ASN A 906 -5.25 23.80 18.11
N PRO A 907 -5.37 23.58 16.79
CA PRO A 907 -6.53 22.95 16.17
C PRO A 907 -6.62 21.42 16.38
N ASN A 908 -5.55 20.76 16.81
CA ASN A 908 -5.48 19.29 16.94
C ASN A 908 -6.19 18.75 18.18
N HIS A 909 -6.55 19.62 19.12
CA HIS A 909 -7.29 19.27 20.32
C HIS A 909 -8.56 20.13 20.38
N ILE A 910 -9.74 19.52 20.55
CA ILE A 910 -11.04 20.21 20.53
C ILE A 910 -11.74 20.04 21.89
N GLN A 911 -12.05 21.15 22.57
CA GLN A 911 -12.75 21.20 23.87
C GLN A 911 -13.62 22.45 23.94
N GLU A 912 -14.64 22.38 24.80
CA GLU A 912 -15.63 23.45 24.98
C GLU A 912 -15.09 24.64 25.80
N VAL A 913 -14.03 24.41 26.60
CA VAL A 913 -13.49 25.39 27.54
C VAL A 913 -11.96 25.31 27.56
N ILE A 914 -11.29 26.44 27.37
CA ILE A 914 -9.86 26.60 27.63
C ILE A 914 -9.66 26.98 29.10
N GLN A 915 -8.82 26.22 29.81
CA GLN A 915 -8.46 26.50 31.20
C GLN A 915 -6.99 26.93 31.29
N ILE A 916 -6.74 28.02 32.02
CA ILE A 916 -5.40 28.52 32.31
C ILE A 916 -5.30 28.76 33.81
N ASN A 917 -4.47 27.98 34.49
CA ASN A 917 -4.15 28.13 35.90
C ASN A 917 -2.83 28.88 36.03
N VAL A 918 -2.85 30.03 36.67
CA VAL A 918 -1.67 30.87 36.92
C VAL A 918 -1.34 30.79 38.40
N THR A 919 -0.11 30.42 38.75
CA THR A 919 0.35 30.28 40.14
C THR A 919 1.71 30.95 40.33
N ALA A 920 1.85 31.73 41.40
CA ALA A 920 3.10 32.36 41.82
C ALA A 920 3.77 31.54 42.95
N THR A 921 5.10 31.39 42.88
CA THR A 921 5.91 30.66 43.87
C THR A 921 7.24 31.38 44.10
N SER A 922 7.86 31.21 45.27
CA SER A 922 9.23 31.66 45.54
C SER A 922 9.95 30.69 46.47
N ASP A 923 11.28 30.79 46.53
CA ASP A 923 12.11 30.00 47.46
C ASP A 923 12.12 30.59 48.89
N SER A 924 11.50 31.77 49.11
CA SER A 924 11.33 32.38 50.43
C SER A 924 10.18 31.72 51.21
N GLU A 925 10.18 31.81 52.54
CA GLU A 925 9.07 31.30 53.36
C GLU A 925 7.86 32.23 53.21
N GLU A 926 6.65 31.68 53.22
CA GLU A 926 5.41 32.45 53.15
C GLU A 926 4.39 31.87 54.14
N LEU A 927 3.59 32.73 54.76
CA LEU A 927 2.59 32.32 55.74
C LEU A 927 1.42 31.61 55.04
N THR A 928 0.96 30.49 55.60
CA THR A 928 -0.18 29.74 55.06
C THR A 928 -1.47 30.57 54.93
N SER A 929 -1.61 31.66 55.69
CA SER A 929 -2.74 32.58 55.60
C SER A 929 -2.80 33.41 54.30
N THR A 930 -1.66 33.64 53.63
CA THR A 930 -1.55 34.44 52.39
C THR A 930 -1.22 33.59 51.16
N GLN A 931 -1.24 32.26 51.26
CA GLN A 931 -0.98 31.40 50.10
C GLN A 931 -2.15 31.34 49.10
N HIS A 932 -3.34 31.81 49.47
CA HIS A 932 -4.55 31.67 48.66
C HIS A 932 -4.65 32.69 47.53
N ASP A 933 -3.99 33.84 47.62
CA ASP A 933 -3.92 34.85 46.55
C ASP A 933 -2.71 34.68 45.63
N ASN A 934 -1.99 33.55 45.75
CA ASN A 934 -0.93 33.15 44.83
C ASN A 934 -1.43 32.43 43.57
N ALA A 935 -2.73 32.16 43.45
CA ALA A 935 -3.28 31.37 42.35
C ALA A 935 -4.54 32.03 41.74
N VAL A 936 -4.62 32.01 40.41
CA VAL A 936 -5.78 32.48 39.64
C VAL A 936 -6.12 31.45 38.56
N GLN A 937 -7.41 31.08 38.47
CA GLN A 937 -7.92 30.20 37.43
C GLN A 937 -8.75 30.98 36.40
N ILE A 938 -8.39 30.86 35.13
CA ILE A 938 -9.06 31.47 33.99
C ILE A 938 -9.78 30.38 33.20
N SER A 939 -11.03 30.65 32.81
CA SER A 939 -11.88 29.76 32.02
C SER A 939 -12.49 30.52 30.85
N ILE A 940 -12.21 30.09 29.62
CA ILE A 940 -12.69 30.74 28.38
C ILE A 940 -13.53 29.73 27.59
N PRO A 941 -14.85 29.91 27.45
CA PRO A 941 -15.70 29.08 26.60
C PRO A 941 -15.42 29.32 25.10
N VAL A 942 -15.40 28.24 24.32
CA VAL A 942 -14.98 28.25 22.91
C VAL A 942 -15.94 27.50 21.99
N LYS A 943 -16.13 28.04 20.78
CA LYS A 943 -16.78 27.36 19.65
C LYS A 943 -15.85 27.33 18.43
N TYR A 944 -16.11 26.43 17.50
CA TYR A 944 -15.27 26.20 16.31
C TYR A 944 -16.08 26.43 15.02
N GLU A 945 -15.48 27.09 14.04
CA GLU A 945 -16.04 27.16 12.69
C GLU A 945 -15.87 25.81 11.98
N ALA A 946 -16.95 25.21 11.48
CA ALA A 946 -16.88 23.94 10.77
C ALA A 946 -16.19 24.10 9.39
N GLY A 947 -15.16 23.31 9.11
CA GLY A 947 -14.40 23.33 7.87
C GLY A 947 -15.08 22.65 6.69
N LEU A 948 -16.29 23.08 6.31
CA LEU A 948 -17.10 22.41 5.30
C LEU A 948 -17.31 23.28 4.06
N ILE A 949 -17.01 22.72 2.89
CA ILE A 949 -17.34 23.30 1.59
C ILE A 949 -18.59 22.59 1.08
N PHE A 950 -19.71 23.32 1.04
CA PHE A 950 -20.96 22.82 0.49
C PHE A 950 -21.13 23.33 -0.95
N SER A 951 -21.35 22.44 -1.92
CA SER A 951 -21.56 22.81 -3.31
C SER A 951 -22.75 22.07 -3.94
N VAL A 952 -23.32 22.64 -5.00
CA VAL A 952 -24.43 22.06 -5.76
C VAL A 952 -24.11 22.14 -7.25
N ARG A 953 -24.36 21.06 -8.00
CA ARG A 953 -24.18 20.97 -9.45
C ARG A 953 -25.34 20.24 -10.12
N PRO A 954 -25.94 20.76 -11.21
CA PRO A 954 -25.80 22.13 -11.69
C PRO A 954 -26.41 23.14 -10.68
N ALA A 955 -26.10 24.44 -10.85
CA ALA A 955 -26.66 25.51 -10.01
C ALA A 955 -27.97 26.09 -10.60
N ASP A 956 -28.15 25.93 -11.89
CA ASP A 956 -29.35 26.25 -12.65
C ASP A 956 -29.60 25.23 -13.78
N GLU A 957 -30.87 24.98 -14.09
CA GLU A 957 -31.30 24.09 -15.18
C GLU A 957 -32.44 24.78 -15.94
N HIS A 958 -32.47 24.70 -17.27
CA HIS A 958 -33.52 25.31 -18.08
C HIS A 958 -34.24 24.28 -18.96
N ILE A 959 -35.53 24.11 -18.71
CA ILE A 959 -36.42 23.22 -19.46
C ILE A 959 -37.41 24.05 -20.29
N VAL A 960 -37.51 23.73 -21.58
CA VAL A 960 -38.47 24.37 -22.49
C VAL A 960 -39.59 23.39 -22.80
N VAL A 961 -40.84 23.81 -22.57
CA VAL A 961 -42.04 23.08 -22.99
C VAL A 961 -42.48 23.62 -24.35
N LYS A 962 -42.49 22.76 -25.37
CA LYS A 962 -42.78 23.16 -26.75
C LYS A 962 -44.29 23.35 -26.96
N GLU A 963 -44.65 24.29 -27.84
CA GLU A 963 -46.05 24.50 -28.23
C GLU A 963 -46.56 23.28 -29.03
N GLY A 964 -47.68 22.69 -28.60
CA GLY A 964 -48.26 21.49 -29.22
C GLY A 964 -47.70 20.14 -28.71
N GLU A 965 -46.78 20.15 -27.74
CA GLU A 965 -46.28 18.93 -27.09
C GLU A 965 -47.41 18.19 -26.36
N GLN A 966 -47.60 16.90 -26.66
CA GLN A 966 -48.60 16.04 -26.02
C GLN A 966 -47.97 15.25 -24.88
N TYR A 967 -48.73 15.01 -23.81
CA TYR A 967 -48.33 14.13 -22.72
C TYR A 967 -48.96 12.73 -22.87
N ALA A 968 -48.31 11.71 -22.32
CA ALA A 968 -48.80 10.34 -22.36
C ALA A 968 -50.15 10.20 -21.62
N THR A 969 -51.11 9.51 -22.23
CA THR A 969 -52.44 9.23 -21.64
C THR A 969 -52.37 8.25 -20.47
N GLU A 970 -51.34 7.40 -20.45
CA GLU A 970 -51.03 6.46 -19.37
C GLU A 970 -49.52 6.50 -19.09
N ILE A 971 -49.16 6.64 -17.83
CA ILE A 971 -47.77 6.63 -17.33
C ILE A 971 -47.57 5.28 -16.64
N ASN A 972 -46.91 4.35 -17.32
CA ASN A 972 -46.55 3.03 -16.83
C ASN A 972 -45.09 2.95 -16.34
N ASP A 973 -44.24 3.85 -16.81
CA ASP A 973 -42.85 3.99 -16.42
C ASP A 973 -42.55 5.45 -16.01
N THR A 974 -41.62 5.63 -15.07
CA THR A 974 -41.21 6.98 -14.63
C THR A 974 -40.58 7.82 -15.75
N GLY A 975 -40.03 7.16 -16.78
CA GLY A 975 -39.57 7.76 -18.02
C GLY A 975 -40.62 8.60 -18.75
N ALA A 976 -41.89 8.19 -18.67
CA ALA A 976 -43.00 8.83 -19.37
C ALA A 976 -43.54 10.11 -18.68
N ILE A 977 -43.01 10.49 -17.51
CA ILE A 977 -43.44 11.67 -16.75
C ILE A 977 -42.96 12.98 -17.40
N GLY A 978 -41.71 13.02 -17.86
CA GLY A 978 -41.07 14.23 -18.39
C GLY A 978 -39.55 14.24 -18.26
N GLU A 979 -38.94 15.40 -18.52
CA GLU A 979 -37.49 15.61 -18.49
C GLU A 979 -36.90 15.37 -17.11
N GLU A 980 -35.69 14.81 -17.08
CA GLU A 980 -34.95 14.50 -15.87
C GLU A 980 -34.08 15.67 -15.42
N VAL A 981 -34.06 15.94 -14.12
CA VAL A 981 -33.24 16.97 -13.48
C VAL A 981 -32.39 16.30 -12.41
N ASN A 982 -31.10 16.18 -12.70
CA ASN A 982 -30.12 15.56 -11.81
C ASN A 982 -29.40 16.64 -11.01
N ILE A 983 -29.56 16.62 -9.69
CA ILE A 983 -28.93 17.58 -8.78
C ILE A 983 -27.96 16.82 -7.90
N SER A 984 -26.69 17.22 -7.94
CA SER A 984 -25.64 16.68 -7.10
C SER A 984 -25.28 17.67 -6.00
N TYR A 985 -25.37 17.22 -4.76
CA TYR A 985 -24.93 17.95 -3.58
C TYR A 985 -23.63 17.36 -3.07
N THR A 986 -22.56 18.16 -3.05
CA THR A 986 -21.24 17.71 -2.58
C THR A 986 -20.88 18.46 -1.30
N VAL A 987 -20.49 17.71 -0.28
CA VAL A 987 -19.98 18.21 1.00
C VAL A 987 -18.53 17.74 1.12
N GLU A 988 -17.60 18.69 1.10
CA GLU A 988 -16.16 18.42 1.14
C GLU A 988 -15.54 19.00 2.41
N LYS A 989 -14.58 18.25 2.98
CA LYS A 989 -13.77 18.74 4.10
C LYS A 989 -12.70 19.70 3.58
N SER A 990 -12.67 20.91 4.13
CA SER A 990 -11.60 21.87 3.87
C SER A 990 -10.32 21.42 4.58
N ALA A 991 -9.18 21.49 3.90
CA ALA A 991 -7.88 21.15 4.49
C ALA A 991 -7.64 21.99 5.76
N ASP A 992 -7.03 21.37 6.77
CA ASP A 992 -6.63 21.97 8.05
C ASP A 992 -7.77 22.35 9.03
N ARG A 993 -9.01 21.87 8.82
CA ARG A 993 -10.14 22.15 9.74
C ARG A 993 -10.93 20.89 10.11
N ALA A 994 -11.40 20.83 11.36
CA ALA A 994 -12.25 19.75 11.84
C ALA A 994 -13.67 19.84 11.24
N SER A 995 -14.29 18.67 11.02
CA SER A 995 -15.59 18.55 10.36
C SER A 995 -16.53 17.67 11.19
N PRO A 996 -17.57 18.23 11.82
CA PRO A 996 -18.56 17.43 12.53
C PRO A 996 -19.49 16.69 11.55
N PRO A 997 -20.19 15.63 12.01
CA PRO A 997 -21.27 15.03 11.24
C PRO A 997 -22.39 16.06 10.99
N VAL A 998 -22.95 16.01 9.79
CA VAL A 998 -23.97 16.97 9.35
C VAL A 998 -25.19 16.29 8.76
N ARG A 999 -26.34 16.92 8.97
CA ARG A 999 -27.60 16.55 8.38
C ARG A 999 -27.94 17.49 7.23
N LEU A 1000 -27.96 16.95 6.01
CA LEU A 1000 -28.42 17.62 4.80
C LEU A 1000 -29.94 17.48 4.69
N THR A 1001 -30.66 18.59 4.57
CA THR A 1001 -32.11 18.61 4.33
C THR A 1001 -32.40 19.24 2.99
N VAL A 1002 -32.97 18.48 2.06
CA VAL A 1002 -33.37 18.94 0.73
C VAL A 1002 -34.87 19.18 0.71
N THR A 1003 -35.28 20.37 0.31
CA THR A 1003 -36.67 20.84 0.29
C THR A 1003 -37.03 21.33 -1.11
N TYR A 1004 -38.13 20.83 -1.67
CA TYR A 1004 -38.54 21.13 -3.06
C TYR A 1004 -40.06 21.28 -3.21
N PRO A 1005 -40.52 22.10 -4.17
CA PRO A 1005 -41.94 22.26 -4.49
C PRO A 1005 -42.49 21.00 -5.17
N ARG A 1006 -43.35 20.28 -4.45
CA ARG A 1006 -43.98 19.04 -4.95
C ARG A 1006 -45.27 19.33 -5.70
N LEU A 1007 -46.12 20.19 -5.14
CA LEU A 1007 -47.47 20.46 -5.66
C LEU A 1007 -47.67 21.94 -5.96
N SER A 1008 -48.41 22.22 -7.04
CA SER A 1008 -48.89 23.56 -7.39
C SER A 1008 -50.04 24.00 -6.48
N PRO A 1009 -50.45 25.29 -6.53
CA PRO A 1009 -51.60 25.79 -5.77
C PRO A 1009 -52.90 25.02 -6.05
N ARG A 1010 -53.09 24.47 -7.26
CA ARG A 1010 -54.25 23.65 -7.60
C ARG A 1010 -54.06 22.14 -7.36
N GLN A 1011 -52.98 21.74 -6.68
CA GLN A 1011 -52.64 20.33 -6.38
C GLN A 1011 -52.22 19.54 -7.63
N ASN A 1012 -51.60 20.18 -8.63
CA ASN A 1012 -50.92 19.46 -9.71
C ASN A 1012 -49.48 19.12 -9.29
N ASN A 1013 -48.94 17.98 -9.73
CA ASN A 1013 -47.53 17.64 -9.49
C ASN A 1013 -46.61 18.61 -10.25
N LEU A 1014 -45.52 19.02 -9.61
CA LEU A 1014 -44.48 19.88 -10.21
C LEU A 1014 -43.19 19.07 -10.41
N LEU A 1015 -42.43 18.87 -9.34
CA LEU A 1015 -41.22 18.04 -9.33
C LEU A 1015 -41.52 16.68 -8.69
N TYR A 1016 -41.21 15.61 -9.42
CA TYR A 1016 -41.42 14.23 -9.00
C TYR A 1016 -40.07 13.59 -8.66
N LEU A 1017 -39.89 13.14 -7.41
CA LEU A 1017 -38.64 12.51 -6.98
C LEU A 1017 -38.64 11.03 -7.41
N THR A 1018 -37.66 10.63 -8.23
CA THR A 1018 -37.54 9.26 -8.74
C THR A 1018 -36.45 8.48 -8.05
N HIS A 1019 -35.26 9.07 -7.86
CA HIS A 1019 -34.12 8.39 -7.25
C HIS A 1019 -33.33 9.34 -6.34
N VAL A 1020 -32.82 8.77 -5.24
CA VAL A 1020 -31.79 9.40 -4.40
C VAL A 1020 -30.68 8.38 -4.23
N THR A 1021 -29.48 8.74 -4.65
CA THR A 1021 -28.27 7.93 -4.45
C THR A 1021 -27.27 8.74 -3.66
N ALA A 1022 -26.48 8.08 -2.81
CA ALA A 1022 -25.52 8.75 -1.95
C ALA A 1022 -24.25 7.93 -1.83
N SER A 1023 -23.15 8.59 -1.48
CA SER A 1023 -21.87 7.94 -1.16
C SER A 1023 -22.01 6.91 -0.02
N PRO A 1024 -21.07 5.93 0.08
CA PRO A 1024 -21.05 4.96 1.17
C PRO A 1024 -21.16 5.64 2.55
N HIS A 1025 -21.88 5.01 3.48
CA HIS A 1025 -22.13 5.49 4.85
C HIS A 1025 -23.08 6.70 5.01
N VAL A 1026 -23.53 7.34 3.92
CA VAL A 1026 -24.59 8.37 3.99
C VAL A 1026 -25.97 7.72 4.04
N LYS A 1027 -26.78 8.05 5.06
CA LYS A 1027 -28.14 7.50 5.22
C LYS A 1027 -29.19 8.56 4.94
N CYS A 1028 -30.02 8.34 3.91
CA CYS A 1028 -31.08 9.25 3.51
C CYS A 1028 -32.48 8.70 3.84
N ASP A 1029 -33.30 9.49 4.55
CA ASP A 1029 -34.71 9.22 4.78
C ASP A 1029 -35.57 9.77 3.62
N ALA A 1030 -35.30 9.28 2.41
CA ALA A 1030 -35.98 9.70 1.18
C ALA A 1030 -37.02 8.68 0.68
N ALA A 1031 -37.02 7.46 1.24
CA ALA A 1031 -37.82 6.34 0.75
C ALA A 1031 -39.32 6.65 0.64
N ARG A 1032 -39.87 7.43 1.57
CA ARG A 1032 -41.28 7.88 1.56
C ARG A 1032 -41.63 8.76 0.35
N TRP A 1033 -40.66 9.52 -0.16
CA TRP A 1033 -40.86 10.51 -1.20
C TRP A 1033 -40.36 10.06 -2.57
N ILE A 1034 -39.61 8.95 -2.62
CA ILE A 1034 -39.21 8.29 -3.85
C ILE A 1034 -40.43 7.58 -4.45
N ASN A 1035 -40.73 7.88 -5.71
CA ASN A 1035 -41.83 7.29 -6.45
C ASN A 1035 -43.14 7.14 -5.64
N PRO A 1036 -43.68 8.23 -5.04
CA PRO A 1036 -44.77 8.14 -4.05
C PRO A 1036 -46.09 7.64 -4.64
N LEU A 1037 -46.20 7.57 -5.97
CA LEU A 1037 -47.36 7.02 -6.66
C LEU A 1037 -47.18 5.54 -7.06
N ASN A 1038 -46.03 4.93 -6.74
CA ASN A 1038 -45.64 3.56 -7.10
C ASN A 1038 -45.79 3.25 -8.61
N ILE A 1039 -45.38 4.19 -9.47
CA ILE A 1039 -45.36 4.01 -10.92
C ILE A 1039 -44.37 2.89 -11.25
N ASN A 1040 -44.80 1.91 -12.04
CA ASN A 1040 -44.11 0.63 -12.24
C ASN A 1040 -43.99 -0.17 -10.91
N PRO A 1041 -44.98 -1.01 -10.56
CA PRO A 1041 -45.91 -1.70 -11.47
C PRO A 1041 -47.25 -1.00 -11.71
N LYS A 1042 -47.58 0.10 -11.03
CA LYS A 1042 -48.88 0.77 -11.17
C LYS A 1042 -48.91 1.72 -12.38
N VAL A 1043 -49.99 1.65 -13.16
CA VAL A 1043 -50.24 2.57 -14.29
C VAL A 1043 -51.11 3.74 -13.81
N ILE A 1044 -50.77 4.96 -14.22
CA ILE A 1044 -51.48 6.18 -13.82
C ILE A 1044 -51.88 6.98 -15.05
N SER A 1045 -53.15 7.33 -15.15
CA SER A 1045 -53.64 8.29 -16.14
C SER A 1045 -53.54 9.71 -15.57
N PRO A 1046 -52.66 10.59 -16.08
CA PRO A 1046 -52.55 11.95 -15.59
C PRO A 1046 -53.83 12.75 -15.91
N ASN A 1047 -54.35 13.47 -14.92
CA ASN A 1047 -55.51 14.38 -15.08
C ASN A 1047 -55.16 15.78 -14.53
N PRO A 1048 -54.39 16.59 -15.30
CA PRO A 1048 -53.92 17.88 -14.82
C PRO A 1048 -55.08 18.89 -14.75
N LYS A 1049 -55.16 19.65 -13.67
CA LYS A 1049 -56.13 20.74 -13.56
C LYS A 1049 -55.57 21.99 -14.24
N LYS A 1050 -56.34 22.60 -15.14
CA LYS A 1050 -55.94 23.86 -15.78
C LYS A 1050 -55.71 24.95 -14.71
N GLU A 1051 -54.54 25.57 -14.72
CA GLU A 1051 -54.15 26.64 -13.81
C GLU A 1051 -53.27 27.68 -14.50
N THR A 1052 -53.36 28.93 -14.06
CA THR A 1052 -52.48 30.02 -14.50
C THR A 1052 -51.36 30.13 -13.46
N LEU A 1053 -50.13 29.82 -13.85
CA LEU A 1053 -48.96 29.90 -12.97
C LEU A 1053 -48.38 31.32 -13.07
N SER A 1054 -49.09 32.29 -12.48
CA SER A 1054 -48.77 33.72 -12.56
C SER A 1054 -47.58 34.15 -11.67
N VAL A 1055 -47.09 33.27 -10.79
CA VAL A 1055 -45.98 33.55 -9.89
C VAL A 1055 -44.67 33.17 -10.56
N PHE A 1056 -43.86 34.15 -10.96
CA PHE A 1056 -42.56 33.93 -11.62
C PHE A 1056 -41.57 33.05 -10.81
N LEU A 1057 -41.76 32.95 -9.49
CA LEU A 1057 -40.92 32.17 -8.58
C LEU A 1057 -41.74 31.25 -7.66
N LEU A 1058 -41.62 29.94 -7.84
CA LEU A 1058 -42.20 28.91 -7.00
C LEU A 1058 -41.18 28.46 -5.94
N SER A 1059 -41.32 29.02 -4.73
CA SER A 1059 -40.55 28.63 -3.54
C SER A 1059 -41.45 27.93 -2.50
N CYS A 1060 -40.81 27.24 -1.56
CA CYS A 1060 -41.51 26.50 -0.49
C CYS A 1060 -42.16 27.35 0.60
N GLU A 1061 -42.13 28.68 0.48
CA GLU A 1061 -42.85 29.57 1.38
C GLU A 1061 -44.35 29.65 1.04
N ASN A 1062 -44.70 29.44 -0.24
CA ASN A 1062 -46.05 29.66 -0.78
C ASN A 1062 -46.71 28.37 -1.34
N LEU A 1063 -46.06 27.20 -1.21
CA LEU A 1063 -46.48 25.94 -1.83
C LEU A 1063 -46.36 24.75 -0.89
N GLN A 1064 -47.06 23.66 -1.21
CA GLN A 1064 -46.93 22.40 -0.49
C GLN A 1064 -45.65 21.67 -0.95
N CYS A 1065 -44.61 21.77 -0.13
CA CYS A 1065 -43.31 21.17 -0.38
C CYS A 1065 -43.14 19.81 0.28
N ALA A 1066 -42.22 19.03 -0.29
CA ALA A 1066 -41.70 17.82 0.33
C ALA A 1066 -40.25 18.07 0.76
N SER A 1067 -39.84 17.40 1.83
CA SER A 1067 -38.47 17.45 2.32
C SER A 1067 -38.03 16.09 2.81
N PHE A 1068 -36.78 15.74 2.52
CA PHE A 1068 -36.11 14.58 3.08
C PHE A 1068 -34.75 14.99 3.64
N SER A 1069 -34.24 14.19 4.57
CA SER A 1069 -32.95 14.44 5.20
C SER A 1069 -31.98 13.28 5.01
N CYS A 1070 -30.71 13.61 4.81
CA CYS A 1070 -29.60 12.68 4.78
C CYS A 1070 -28.64 12.98 5.93
N SER A 1071 -28.31 11.97 6.73
CA SER A 1071 -27.23 12.04 7.73
C SER A 1071 -25.91 11.69 7.04
N ILE A 1072 -24.99 12.65 7.04
CA ILE A 1072 -23.67 12.58 6.42
C ILE A 1072 -22.64 12.44 7.56
N PRO A 1073 -21.95 11.29 7.67
CA PRO A 1073 -20.90 11.08 8.67
C PRO A 1073 -19.62 11.85 8.31
N GLU A 1074 -18.62 11.81 9.19
CA GLU A 1074 -17.32 12.43 8.92
C GLU A 1074 -16.59 11.67 7.79
N ALA A 1075 -16.55 12.27 6.60
CA ALA A 1075 -15.89 11.73 5.41
C ALA A 1075 -15.19 12.85 4.63
N ALA A 1076 -14.11 12.53 3.92
CA ALA A 1076 -13.30 13.51 3.19
C ALA A 1076 -14.09 14.26 2.10
N SER A 1077 -14.96 13.53 1.38
CA SER A 1077 -15.94 14.07 0.45
C SER A 1077 -17.16 13.16 0.43
N SER A 1078 -18.36 13.74 0.50
CA SER A 1078 -19.63 13.02 0.43
C SER A 1078 -20.52 13.65 -0.63
N GLN A 1079 -21.12 12.82 -1.45
CA GLN A 1079 -22.00 13.23 -2.54
C GLN A 1079 -23.40 12.63 -2.36
N VAL A 1080 -24.42 13.46 -2.52
CA VAL A 1080 -25.83 13.05 -2.56
C VAL A 1080 -26.42 13.51 -3.89
N ASN A 1081 -26.74 12.54 -4.74
CA ASN A 1081 -27.35 12.76 -6.04
C ASN A 1081 -28.86 12.54 -5.94
N VAL A 1082 -29.60 13.55 -6.38
CA VAL A 1082 -31.06 13.61 -6.30
C VAL A 1082 -31.60 13.78 -7.71
N THR A 1083 -32.40 12.81 -8.15
CA THR A 1083 -33.00 12.83 -9.49
C THR A 1083 -34.48 13.18 -9.37
N PHE A 1084 -34.84 14.29 -9.98
CA PHE A 1084 -36.23 14.71 -10.16
C PHE A 1084 -36.66 14.50 -11.61
N ARG A 1085 -37.95 14.33 -11.83
CA ARG A 1085 -38.57 14.50 -13.14
C ARG A 1085 -39.59 15.64 -13.12
N LEU A 1086 -39.54 16.47 -14.15
CA LEU A 1086 -40.52 17.53 -14.34
C LEU A 1086 -41.85 16.89 -14.76
N TRP A 1087 -42.93 17.14 -14.01
CA TRP A 1087 -44.25 16.61 -14.36
C TRP A 1087 -44.85 17.38 -15.55
N LYS A 1088 -44.43 17.03 -16.77
CA LYS A 1088 -44.83 17.70 -18.03
C LYS A 1088 -46.33 17.93 -18.19
N PRO A 1089 -47.25 17.00 -17.80
CA PRO A 1089 -48.69 17.23 -17.95
C PRO A 1089 -49.18 18.54 -17.30
N THR A 1090 -48.60 18.95 -16.18
CA THR A 1090 -48.95 20.19 -15.48
C THR A 1090 -48.56 21.43 -16.29
N PHE A 1091 -47.37 21.42 -16.89
CA PHE A 1091 -46.82 22.57 -17.61
C PHE A 1091 -47.37 22.68 -19.06
N ILE A 1092 -47.73 21.55 -19.67
CA ILE A 1092 -48.41 21.55 -20.98
C ILE A 1092 -49.80 22.20 -20.87
N GLN A 1093 -50.58 21.83 -19.86
CA GLN A 1093 -51.94 22.33 -19.67
C GLN A 1093 -52.01 23.69 -18.95
N GLY A 1094 -50.95 24.08 -18.23
CA GLY A 1094 -50.84 25.35 -17.53
C GLY A 1094 -50.62 26.56 -18.45
N GLU A 1095 -51.05 27.73 -17.99
CA GLU A 1095 -50.84 29.03 -18.65
C GLU A 1095 -49.71 29.81 -17.95
N PHE A 1096 -48.55 29.91 -18.60
CA PHE A 1096 -47.38 30.68 -18.16
C PHE A 1096 -46.42 30.92 -19.35
N SER A 1097 -45.53 31.91 -19.22
CA SER A 1097 -44.46 32.18 -20.20
C SER A 1097 -43.09 31.74 -19.69
N ASN A 1098 -42.76 32.08 -18.44
CA ASN A 1098 -41.52 31.69 -17.79
C ASN A 1098 -41.74 31.56 -16.27
N LEU A 1099 -41.11 30.57 -15.67
CA LEU A 1099 -41.29 30.18 -14.28
C LEU A 1099 -39.97 29.68 -13.70
N HIS A 1100 -39.70 29.96 -12.44
CA HIS A 1100 -38.55 29.39 -11.72
C HIS A 1100 -39.00 28.61 -10.50
N MET A 1101 -38.54 27.37 -10.37
CA MET A 1101 -38.71 26.55 -9.16
C MET A 1101 -37.40 26.49 -8.40
N LEU A 1102 -37.45 26.67 -7.08
CA LEU A 1102 -36.27 26.60 -6.21
C LEU A 1102 -36.24 25.30 -5.43
N VAL A 1103 -35.11 24.57 -5.52
CA VAL A 1103 -34.81 23.43 -4.66
C VAL A 1103 -33.76 23.88 -3.64
N ASN A 1104 -34.14 23.91 -2.37
CA ASN A 1104 -33.29 24.39 -1.28
C ASN A 1104 -32.68 23.22 -0.52
N ALA A 1105 -31.37 23.22 -0.38
CA ALA A 1105 -30.63 22.27 0.44
C ALA A 1105 -29.95 23.00 1.60
N THR A 1106 -30.15 22.50 2.82
CA THR A 1106 -29.65 23.12 4.06
C THR A 1106 -28.85 22.13 4.87
N LEU A 1107 -27.69 22.55 5.39
CA LEU A 1107 -26.86 21.78 6.29
C LEU A 1107 -27.11 22.19 7.75
N ARG A 1108 -27.18 21.20 8.62
CA ARG A 1108 -27.23 21.38 10.08
C ARG A 1108 -26.23 20.44 10.74
N ILE A 1109 -25.54 20.91 11.77
CA ILE A 1109 -24.64 20.08 12.56
C ILE A 1109 -25.47 19.12 13.42
N GLU A 1110 -25.03 17.87 13.51
CA GLU A 1110 -25.69 16.80 14.25
C GLU A 1110 -24.86 16.41 15.49
N GLY A 1111 -25.51 16.25 16.64
CA GLY A 1111 -24.88 15.69 17.85
C GLY A 1111 -23.97 16.60 18.67
N THR A 1112 -23.68 17.85 18.24
CA THR A 1112 -22.82 18.76 19.00
C THR A 1112 -23.15 20.24 18.82
N SER A 1113 -22.96 21.04 19.87
CA SER A 1113 -23.10 22.50 19.88
C SER A 1113 -21.75 23.24 19.78
N LEU A 1114 -20.65 22.48 19.69
CA LEU A 1114 -19.28 22.99 19.65
C LEU A 1114 -18.94 23.69 18.35
N PHE A 1115 -19.59 23.28 17.26
CA PHE A 1115 -19.33 23.80 15.93
C PHE A 1115 -20.41 24.78 15.49
N GLU A 1116 -20.02 25.73 14.65
CA GLU A 1116 -20.90 26.71 14.03
C GLU A 1116 -20.65 26.76 12.52
N LEU A 1117 -21.73 26.71 11.73
CA LEU A 1117 -21.66 26.81 10.27
C LEU A 1117 -21.72 28.28 9.84
N THR A 1118 -20.86 28.65 8.89
CA THR A 1118 -20.91 29.97 8.23
C THR A 1118 -22.14 30.11 7.34
N SER A 1119 -22.55 31.34 7.06
CA SER A 1119 -23.66 31.63 6.12
C SER A 1119 -23.46 30.94 4.76
N ASP A 1120 -22.22 30.88 4.30
CA ASP A 1120 -21.85 30.35 2.99
C ASP A 1120 -21.80 28.83 2.95
N SER A 1121 -21.70 28.12 4.07
CA SER A 1121 -21.77 26.65 4.12
C SER A 1121 -23.16 26.13 4.48
N LYS A 1122 -24.03 26.99 5.00
CA LYS A 1122 -25.32 26.60 5.60
C LYS A 1122 -26.38 26.18 4.59
N SER A 1123 -26.40 26.76 3.39
CA SER A 1123 -27.44 26.45 2.39
C SER A 1123 -27.00 26.65 0.94
N ARG A 1124 -27.55 25.83 0.05
CA ARG A 1124 -27.42 25.94 -1.41
C ARG A 1124 -28.80 25.86 -2.04
N THR A 1125 -29.01 26.65 -3.08
CA THR A 1125 -30.28 26.69 -3.82
C THR A 1125 -30.01 26.39 -5.29
N MET A 1126 -30.74 25.42 -5.82
CA MET A 1126 -30.76 25.07 -7.24
C MET A 1126 -31.99 25.71 -7.91
N LYS A 1127 -31.79 26.37 -9.04
CA LYS A 1127 -32.84 27.10 -9.76
C LYS A 1127 -33.24 26.37 -11.05
N ILE A 1128 -34.45 25.84 -11.10
CA ILE A 1128 -35.00 25.19 -12.31
C ILE A 1128 -35.90 26.20 -13.03
N GLN A 1129 -35.49 26.64 -14.20
CA GLN A 1129 -36.29 27.48 -15.09
C GLN A 1129 -37.15 26.61 -16.01
N VAL A 1130 -38.44 26.91 -16.10
CA VAL A 1130 -39.36 26.29 -17.06
C VAL A 1130 -39.98 27.40 -17.90
N SER A 1131 -39.77 27.37 -19.22
CA SER A 1131 -40.38 28.33 -20.15
C SER A 1131 -41.26 27.62 -21.17
N LYS A 1132 -42.32 28.30 -21.59
CA LYS A 1132 -43.19 27.83 -22.66
C LYS A 1132 -42.87 28.59 -23.93
N GLU A 1133 -42.56 27.86 -25.00
CA GLU A 1133 -42.28 28.48 -26.29
C GLU A 1133 -43.58 29.10 -26.83
N THR A 1134 -43.54 30.39 -27.17
CA THR A 1134 -44.65 31.08 -27.84
C THR A 1134 -44.20 31.44 -29.24
N LEU A 1135 -44.88 30.95 -30.27
CA LEU A 1135 -44.68 31.38 -31.67
C LEU A 1135 -45.10 32.85 -31.84
N GLY A 1136 -44.23 33.76 -31.43
CA GLY A 1136 -44.26 35.15 -31.84
C GLY A 1136 -43.79 35.28 -33.28
N GLY A 1137 -44.60 34.81 -34.23
CA GLY A 1137 -44.44 35.17 -35.63
C GLY A 1137 -44.49 36.70 -35.75
N ILE A 1138 -43.48 37.31 -36.35
CA ILE A 1138 -43.44 38.75 -36.59
C ILE A 1138 -44.73 39.14 -37.33
N PRO A 1139 -45.58 40.04 -36.79
CA PRO A 1139 -46.84 40.41 -37.43
C PRO A 1139 -46.55 40.89 -38.85
N ILE A 1140 -47.29 40.39 -39.84
CA ILE A 1140 -47.05 40.62 -41.27
C ILE A 1140 -46.92 42.13 -41.59
N TRP A 1141 -47.55 43.02 -40.81
CA TRP A 1141 -47.39 44.47 -40.97
C TRP A 1141 -45.94 44.97 -40.75
N ILE A 1142 -45.14 44.34 -39.88
CA ILE A 1142 -43.73 44.71 -39.60
C ILE A 1142 -42.87 44.31 -40.80
N ILE A 1143 -43.18 43.18 -41.43
CA ILE A 1143 -42.53 42.73 -42.66
C ILE A 1143 -42.86 43.70 -43.80
N ILE A 1144 -44.13 44.11 -43.95
CA ILE A 1144 -44.56 45.09 -44.95
C ILE A 1144 -43.87 46.45 -44.76
N ILE A 1145 -43.80 46.94 -43.50
CA ILE A 1145 -43.12 48.19 -43.17
C ILE A 1145 -41.62 48.09 -43.47
N SER A 1146 -40.98 46.97 -43.15
CA SER A 1146 -39.55 46.76 -43.42
C SER A 1146 -39.25 46.70 -44.92
N ILE A 1147 -40.11 46.09 -45.73
CA ILE A 1147 -39.98 46.09 -47.20
C ILE A 1147 -40.14 47.51 -47.76
N LEU A 1148 -41.12 48.29 -47.27
CA LEU A 1148 -41.33 49.67 -47.70
C LEU A 1148 -40.13 50.58 -47.37
N ILE A 1149 -39.59 50.45 -46.16
CA ILE A 1149 -38.39 51.20 -45.75
C ILE A 1149 -37.17 50.75 -46.57
N GLY A 1150 -37.01 49.45 -46.80
CA GLY A 1150 -35.93 48.91 -47.62
C GLY A 1150 -35.96 49.43 -49.07
N LEU A 1151 -37.14 49.46 -49.68
CA LEU A 1151 -37.34 50.02 -51.03
C LEU A 1151 -37.08 51.53 -51.08
N LEU A 1152 -37.48 52.28 -50.04
CA LEU A 1152 -37.20 53.72 -49.95
C LEU A 1152 -35.69 54.00 -49.88
N ILE A 1153 -34.96 53.23 -49.06
CA ILE A 1153 -33.50 53.36 -48.94
C ILE A 1153 -32.83 52.97 -50.27
N LEU A 1154 -33.27 51.89 -50.92
CA LEU A 1154 -32.73 51.47 -52.21
C LEU A 1154 -32.95 52.54 -53.29
N ALA A 1155 -34.13 53.17 -53.33
CA ALA A 1155 -34.42 54.26 -54.25
C ALA A 1155 -33.53 55.49 -53.99
N LEU A 1156 -33.30 55.85 -52.74
CA LEU A 1156 -32.38 56.93 -52.35
C LEU A 1156 -30.93 56.63 -52.75
N VAL A 1157 -30.48 55.37 -52.58
CA VAL A 1157 -29.15 54.93 -53.00
C VAL A 1157 -28.99 54.95 -54.52
N ILE A 1158 -29.97 54.45 -55.27
CA ILE A 1158 -29.96 54.51 -56.75
C ILE A 1158 -29.92 55.96 -57.22
N PHE A 1159 -30.72 56.84 -56.60
CA PHE A 1159 -30.73 58.26 -56.91
C PHE A 1159 -29.37 58.91 -56.62
N ALA A 1160 -28.74 58.59 -55.48
CA ALA A 1160 -27.40 59.06 -55.14
C ALA A 1160 -26.33 58.57 -56.15
N LEU A 1161 -26.34 57.28 -56.49
CA LEU A 1161 -25.41 56.67 -57.46
C LEU A 1161 -25.60 57.24 -58.88
N TRP A 1162 -26.85 57.54 -59.28
CA TRP A 1162 -27.16 58.22 -60.54
C TRP A 1162 -26.63 59.66 -60.55
N LYS A 1163 -26.83 60.42 -59.46
CA LYS A 1163 -26.35 61.80 -59.32
C LYS A 1163 -24.83 61.89 -59.23
N MET A 1164 -24.17 60.84 -58.74
CA MET A 1164 -22.70 60.69 -58.70
C MET A 1164 -22.11 60.16 -60.02
N GLY A 1165 -22.92 59.93 -61.06
CA GLY A 1165 -22.42 59.61 -62.40
C GLY A 1165 -21.96 58.16 -62.60
N PHE A 1166 -22.28 57.25 -61.68
CA PHE A 1166 -21.83 55.85 -61.68
C PHE A 1166 -22.32 55.04 -62.91
N PHE A 1167 -23.42 55.45 -63.55
CA PHE A 1167 -24.02 54.73 -64.69
C PHE A 1167 -23.61 55.26 -66.08
N LYS A 1168 -22.59 56.12 -66.19
CA LYS A 1168 -22.08 56.60 -67.49
C LYS A 1168 -20.87 55.79 -67.96
N ARG A 1169 -21.07 54.82 -68.85
CA ARG A 1169 -20.00 54.12 -69.59
C ARG A 1169 -19.96 54.63 -71.04
N LYS A 1170 -18.79 55.03 -71.54
CA LYS A 1170 -18.53 55.20 -72.98
C LYS A 1170 -17.37 54.31 -73.42
N THR A 1171 -17.67 53.54 -74.44
CA THR A 1171 -17.04 52.37 -75.04
C THR A 1171 -15.76 52.68 -75.81
N ARG A 1172 -14.85 51.70 -75.88
CA ARG A 1172 -13.69 51.70 -76.78
C ARG A 1172 -13.72 50.37 -77.55
N ASP A 1173 -14.18 50.40 -78.79
CA ASP A 1173 -14.09 49.28 -79.74
C ASP A 1173 -12.65 49.20 -80.27
N PHE A 1174 -12.06 48.02 -80.15
CA PHE A 1174 -10.94 47.55 -80.96
C PHE A 1174 -11.48 46.42 -81.84
N SER A 1175 -11.33 46.55 -83.15
CA SER A 1175 -11.60 45.50 -84.12
C SER A 1175 -10.42 44.52 -84.22
N LYS A 1176 -10.76 43.22 -84.27
CA LYS A 1176 -10.10 42.12 -85.01
C LYS A 1176 -8.59 41.91 -84.78
N GLU A 1177 -8.09 40.70 -84.50
CA GLU A 1177 -8.27 39.47 -85.27
C GLU A 1177 -7.62 38.31 -84.47
N ASP A 1178 -8.16 37.12 -84.70
CA ASP A 1178 -7.50 35.81 -84.78
C ASP A 1178 -6.87 35.09 -83.56
N MET A 1179 -7.58 34.01 -83.22
CA MET A 1179 -7.18 32.58 -83.27
C MET A 1179 -6.11 32.00 -82.34
N MET A 1180 -6.57 30.93 -81.64
CA MET A 1180 -5.88 29.74 -81.13
C MET A 1180 -4.87 29.99 -79.99
N ASP A 1181 -4.92 29.35 -78.83
CA ASP A 1181 -5.50 28.07 -78.37
C ASP A 1181 -6.20 28.22 -77.01
#